data_AF-A0AAE1EPX5-F1
#
_entry.id   AF-A0AAE1EPX5-F1
#
_cell.length_a   1.000
_cell.length_b   1.000
_cell.length_c   1.000
_cell.angle_alpha   90.00
_cell.angle_beta   90.00
_cell.angle_gamma   90.00
#
_symmetry.space_group_name_H-M   'P 1'
#
loop_
_entity.id
_entity.type
_entity.pdbx_description
1 polymer ?
#
loop_
_entity_poly.entity_id
_entity_poly.type
_entity_poly.pdbx_seq_one_letter_code
_entity_poly.pdbx_strand_id
1 'polypeptide(L)'
;MSGPTRDHEWITREGIRRNIRQFFLDYPPSDNPSIHLPIDASLTQLFHAYYGNTASPTRFIKAVNSIAMANVKTDSSQQYRYDPAIHSDGEQLDAVQQKLVDRYPKIIASVIDEAYPAARSLLGTSLHSIQKFYAHSTWVEQGNTGILEGLGILGNTFDGMLAEAAEDVCTSCSSSQGYCSGNVISGAGLSSGYYTYPSELGASQLVPKPTTGGKCSHGGLLDVSSDDEAKGGVNKDTTSPCFSPHHDLHADAAEAAVMATDYYLKHLGRNIGVTKYRLLFDLYQGTALSVSIDTTGSMSDDIAAVKDQVTQIVENTVTEVYILSQFNDPECGPVYKTSNTDEFLDAVCAMPAVVVTDRSSSGVDYNGKQGITVKAASLLHGGYVNTKLFPPFIPQYALSVTPDYGDVFCFTDAEAKDGELMDGVISLAQLQKNKVTVILSDILTKNQEKQQQEERKGEGRDLITGIAEYKRLVDATGGLLISAEKFNIDEIANIIGSSVANATVTILQLETSADMSVEVPIDDSVFDCELRISGQTNTAFFTDPTGTAYDLMDRAGLEATSGVEVIVHTDTLKAVRWLSPSAGMWVLTTTLADPTLSITLQATSTLDFLNDFAVLDPSPPHPHYRPIEGQPLMNTIYYLEITLVGHLESDVAVVSAIQFVDKAGVVLREVEYPFAAKDQAYIRTDPLPDQPFYVRVVGFLGSGNRWMRYSGVEVWPVETGVDLFATSEELSAHPGESATANFLVTNYGIESYFTITGIDDLYFLTFMVPDRVFLSNNESVEVEAQFFVPLDATHGQVSTAIVTARSELQTQNVNSAIAHFIVLSSVVDLSLPTCTLTNTPDCTGYLTNGVCSRQNWTANAVFRDSGSGLYSVQSEPEPLSLTTTGLTPGTTSDVTADFVLSCCSPQAVLRGVDGMGNAGECNVDMGALGGAIENFHVETAEATYLLLKWNITPSDIPIDHYDLNIDSTIIHQSLCKELECQELVNYLDQCSLHEFVLTPYFDDGGVDVVVGAPAFTQGSTLDGGDPQTPTDGLTVDATVNTITVSWKPPNLVCPYTYQVCHYEVNTDPGLAVCDSTTITSHTLRDLDECKAYFIDVATTNSNGLSSSPLNFYSVTHCTEIIP
;
A
#
# COMPACT_ATOMS: atom_id res chain seq x y z
N MET A 1 22.43 -13.77 -21.60
CA MET A 1 22.17 -13.38 -20.21
C MET A 1 20.66 -13.26 -20.09
N SER A 2 20.02 -14.04 -19.23
CA SER A 2 18.64 -13.78 -18.83
C SER A 2 18.67 -13.11 -17.45
N GLY A 3 17.99 -11.98 -17.30
CA GLY A 3 17.89 -11.27 -16.02
C GLY A 3 17.12 -12.07 -14.96
N PRO A 4 16.91 -11.50 -13.76
CA PRO A 4 16.03 -12.12 -12.78
C PRO A 4 14.60 -12.25 -13.33
N THR A 5 13.90 -13.34 -12.99
CA THR A 5 12.46 -13.47 -13.25
C THR A 5 11.71 -12.34 -12.57
N ARG A 6 10.82 -11.68 -13.31
CA ARG A 6 9.88 -10.66 -12.84
C ARG A 6 8.56 -11.35 -12.52
N ASP A 7 8.26 -11.48 -11.24
CA ASP A 7 7.02 -12.10 -10.76
C ASP A 7 5.84 -11.10 -10.73
N HIS A 8 4.65 -11.61 -10.39
CA HIS A 8 3.43 -10.81 -10.30
C HIS A 8 3.53 -9.63 -9.32
N GLU A 9 4.25 -9.83 -8.22
CA GLU A 9 4.49 -8.79 -7.24
C GLU A 9 5.33 -7.65 -7.85
N TRP A 10 6.47 -7.99 -8.45
CA TRP A 10 7.33 -7.00 -9.10
C TRP A 10 6.60 -6.26 -10.21
N ILE A 11 5.87 -6.96 -11.09
CA ILE A 11 5.12 -6.35 -12.20
C ILE A 11 4.06 -5.38 -11.67
N THR A 12 3.34 -5.77 -10.62
CA THR A 12 2.31 -4.94 -9.99
C THR A 12 2.91 -3.68 -9.36
N ARG A 13 4.00 -3.84 -8.58
CA ARG A 13 4.69 -2.71 -7.93
C ARG A 13 5.26 -1.74 -8.96
N GLU A 14 5.89 -2.24 -10.02
CA GLU A 14 6.47 -1.40 -11.09
C GLU A 14 5.37 -0.68 -11.89
N GLY A 15 4.26 -1.36 -12.22
CA GLY A 15 3.11 -0.74 -12.87
C GLY A 15 2.50 0.38 -12.03
N ILE A 16 2.31 0.15 -10.73
CA ILE A 16 1.84 1.18 -9.79
C ILE A 16 2.86 2.32 -9.68
N ARG A 17 4.17 2.04 -9.57
CA ARG A 17 5.21 3.06 -9.46
C ARG A 17 5.22 4.01 -10.67
N ARG A 18 5.15 3.47 -11.89
CA ARG A 18 5.05 4.28 -13.12
C ARG A 18 3.77 5.10 -13.14
N ASN A 19 2.66 4.50 -12.75
CA ASN A 19 1.37 5.17 -12.70
C ASN A 19 1.34 6.32 -11.68
N ILE A 20 1.79 6.09 -10.45
CA ILE A 20 1.83 7.10 -9.39
C ILE A 20 2.81 8.23 -9.73
N ARG A 21 3.95 7.90 -10.33
CA ARG A 21 4.86 8.93 -10.85
C ARG A 21 4.14 9.85 -11.83
N GLN A 22 3.42 9.28 -12.80
CA GLN A 22 2.67 10.08 -13.77
C GLN A 22 1.54 10.86 -13.09
N PHE A 23 0.82 10.25 -12.15
CA PHE A 23 -0.22 10.91 -11.37
C PHE A 23 0.32 12.13 -10.62
N PHE A 24 1.50 12.05 -10.00
CA PHE A 24 2.12 13.19 -9.32
C PHE A 24 2.62 14.28 -10.28
N LEU A 25 3.00 13.93 -11.51
CA LEU A 25 3.33 14.92 -12.56
C LEU A 25 2.07 15.61 -13.10
N ASP A 26 0.97 14.86 -13.23
CA ASP A 26 -0.31 15.38 -13.72
C ASP A 26 -1.00 16.28 -12.66
N TYR A 27 -0.79 15.99 -11.38
CA TYR A 27 -1.36 16.70 -10.23
C TYR A 27 -0.28 17.15 -9.24
N PRO A 28 0.63 18.08 -9.61
CA PRO A 28 1.74 18.48 -8.75
C PRO A 28 1.28 19.28 -7.51
N PRO A 29 2.06 19.32 -6.42
CA PRO A 29 1.77 20.15 -5.26
C PRO A 29 1.65 21.64 -5.65
N SER A 30 0.72 22.37 -5.04
CA SER A 30 0.47 23.78 -5.38
C SER A 30 1.67 24.70 -5.13
N ASP A 31 2.52 24.34 -4.16
CA ASP A 31 3.75 25.02 -3.78
C ASP A 31 4.97 24.55 -4.60
N ASN A 32 4.85 23.42 -5.30
CA ASN A 32 5.85 22.89 -6.23
C ASN A 32 5.20 22.41 -7.55
N PRO A 33 4.68 23.33 -8.38
CA PRO A 33 4.02 22.98 -9.64
C PRO A 33 4.98 22.38 -10.69
N SER A 34 6.27 22.33 -10.39
CA SER A 34 7.35 21.86 -11.27
C SER A 34 8.13 20.73 -10.63
N ILE A 35 7.42 19.87 -9.87
CA ILE A 35 7.99 18.74 -9.16
C ILE A 35 8.81 17.85 -10.09
N HIS A 36 10.07 17.62 -9.71
CA HIS A 36 10.96 16.71 -10.42
C HIS A 36 10.87 15.31 -9.82
N LEU A 37 10.51 14.32 -10.64
CA LEU A 37 10.40 12.92 -10.25
C LEU A 37 11.28 12.06 -11.17
N PRO A 38 12.41 11.52 -10.69
CA PRO A 38 13.25 10.61 -11.46
C PRO A 38 12.46 9.41 -11.99
N ILE A 39 12.85 8.91 -13.17
CA ILE A 39 12.14 7.78 -13.82
C ILE A 39 12.32 6.49 -13.02
N ASP A 40 13.44 6.36 -12.31
CA ASP A 40 13.85 5.23 -11.48
C ASP A 40 13.60 5.44 -9.99
N ALA A 41 12.94 6.55 -9.60
CA ALA A 41 12.59 6.79 -8.20
C ALA A 41 11.73 5.65 -7.64
N SER A 42 12.08 5.18 -6.44
CA SER A 42 11.29 4.21 -5.68
C SER A 42 9.94 4.80 -5.27
N LEU A 43 8.99 3.95 -4.89
CA LEU A 43 7.69 4.40 -4.38
C LEU A 43 7.83 5.39 -3.20
N THR A 44 8.78 5.11 -2.30
CA THR A 44 9.10 5.97 -1.16
C THR A 44 9.67 7.32 -1.60
N GLN A 45 10.62 7.31 -2.54
CA GLN A 45 11.21 8.54 -3.07
C GLN A 45 10.17 9.39 -3.80
N LEU A 46 9.27 8.78 -4.57
CA LEU A 46 8.14 9.47 -5.20
C LEU A 46 7.24 10.13 -4.15
N PHE A 47 6.90 9.39 -3.09
CA PHE A 47 6.06 9.90 -2.00
C PHE A 47 6.72 11.08 -1.28
N HIS A 48 7.98 10.96 -0.89
CA HIS A 48 8.71 12.04 -0.21
C HIS A 48 8.96 13.26 -1.11
N ALA A 49 9.21 13.06 -2.41
CA ALA A 49 9.33 14.17 -3.34
C ALA A 49 8.01 14.97 -3.45
N TYR A 50 6.87 14.30 -3.31
CA TYR A 50 5.54 14.92 -3.38
C TYR A 50 5.09 15.53 -2.05
N TYR A 51 5.25 14.80 -0.95
CA TYR A 51 4.72 15.16 0.39
C TYR A 51 5.79 15.68 1.35
N GLY A 52 7.05 15.79 0.94
CA GLY A 52 8.17 16.16 1.80
C GLY A 52 8.69 15.01 2.67
N ASN A 53 9.93 15.17 3.14
CA ASN A 53 10.67 14.11 3.84
C ASN A 53 10.18 13.79 5.26
N THR A 54 9.23 14.54 5.82
CA THR A 54 8.65 14.27 7.15
C THR A 54 7.32 13.53 7.06
N ALA A 55 6.80 13.27 5.86
CA ALA A 55 5.57 12.53 5.66
C ALA A 55 5.86 11.02 5.58
N SER A 56 4.98 10.19 6.15
CA SER A 56 5.17 8.74 6.16
C SER A 56 4.66 8.09 4.88
N PRO A 57 5.50 7.36 4.12
CA PRO A 57 5.03 6.56 3.01
C PRO A 57 4.41 5.23 3.46
N THR A 58 4.43 4.89 4.75
CA THR A 58 4.07 3.56 5.26
C THR A 58 2.67 3.10 4.82
N ARG A 59 1.65 3.97 4.92
CA ARG A 59 0.27 3.66 4.47
C ARG A 59 0.21 3.43 2.97
N PHE A 60 0.86 4.28 2.19
CA PHE A 60 0.96 4.15 0.73
C PHE A 60 1.64 2.82 0.33
N ILE A 61 2.80 2.51 0.93
CA ILE A 61 3.52 1.26 0.65
C ILE A 61 2.66 0.04 1.01
N LYS A 62 1.92 0.07 2.14
CA LYS A 62 0.98 -1.02 2.46
C LYS A 62 -0.16 -1.13 1.44
N ALA A 63 -0.73 -0.01 0.97
CA ALA A 63 -1.76 -0.05 -0.06
C ALA A 63 -1.25 -0.73 -1.35
N VAL A 64 -0.01 -0.44 -1.75
CA VAL A 64 0.66 -1.10 -2.87
C VAL A 64 0.89 -2.59 -2.60
N ASN A 65 1.43 -2.94 -1.42
CA ASN A 65 1.65 -4.33 -1.03
C ASN A 65 0.33 -5.11 -1.03
N SER A 66 -0.77 -4.53 -0.54
CA SER A 66 -2.10 -5.17 -0.52
C SER A 66 -2.59 -5.55 -1.92
N ILE A 67 -2.39 -4.68 -2.92
CA ILE A 67 -2.75 -4.97 -4.32
C ILE A 67 -1.85 -6.07 -4.89
N ALA A 68 -0.53 -5.99 -4.64
CA ALA A 68 0.44 -6.98 -5.09
C ALA A 68 0.17 -8.36 -4.47
N MET A 69 -0.11 -8.41 -3.17
CA MET A 69 -0.45 -9.63 -2.43
C MET A 69 -1.76 -10.24 -2.91
N ALA A 70 -2.79 -9.43 -3.22
CA ALA A 70 -4.03 -9.93 -3.80
C ALA A 70 -3.83 -10.54 -5.19
N ASN A 71 -2.95 -9.96 -6.01
CA ASN A 71 -2.53 -10.53 -7.29
C ASN A 71 -1.83 -11.89 -7.08
N VAL A 72 -0.82 -11.94 -6.20
CA VAL A 72 -0.07 -13.17 -5.90
C VAL A 72 -0.98 -14.26 -5.29
N LYS A 73 -1.89 -13.88 -4.39
CA LYS A 73 -2.87 -14.79 -3.75
C LYS A 73 -3.83 -15.40 -4.77
N THR A 74 -4.11 -14.71 -5.88
CA THR A 74 -4.95 -15.24 -6.96
C THR A 74 -4.35 -16.49 -7.59
N ASP A 75 -3.02 -16.63 -7.59
CA ASP A 75 -2.33 -17.78 -8.19
C ASP A 75 -2.51 -19.09 -7.40
N SER A 76 -2.65 -19.03 -6.07
CA SER A 76 -2.78 -20.21 -5.19
C SER A 76 -4.15 -20.44 -4.59
N SER A 77 -5.00 -19.42 -4.55
CA SER A 77 -6.31 -19.55 -3.91
C SER A 77 -7.09 -20.67 -4.55
N GLN A 78 -7.61 -21.61 -3.75
CA GLN A 78 -8.33 -22.80 -4.26
C GLN A 78 -9.46 -22.45 -5.23
N GLN A 79 -10.05 -21.27 -5.03
CA GLN A 79 -11.09 -20.67 -5.84
C GLN A 79 -10.66 -20.34 -7.28
N TYR A 80 -9.40 -19.94 -7.48
CA TYR A 80 -8.92 -19.36 -8.73
C TYR A 80 -7.87 -20.22 -9.43
N ARG A 81 -7.04 -20.95 -8.67
CA ARG A 81 -5.79 -21.62 -9.13
C ARG A 81 -5.91 -22.60 -10.30
N TYR A 82 -7.12 -22.98 -10.69
CA TYR A 82 -7.40 -23.91 -11.79
C TYR A 82 -8.39 -23.33 -12.82
N ASP A 83 -8.78 -22.07 -12.68
CA ASP A 83 -9.72 -21.41 -13.57
C ASP A 83 -8.98 -20.78 -14.77
N PRO A 84 -9.16 -21.32 -15.99
CA PRO A 84 -8.50 -20.79 -17.18
C PRO A 84 -8.85 -19.33 -17.48
N ALA A 85 -10.05 -18.88 -17.07
CA ALA A 85 -10.49 -17.51 -17.26
C ALA A 85 -9.84 -16.52 -16.27
N ILE A 86 -9.19 -17.02 -15.21
CA ILE A 86 -8.36 -16.21 -14.31
C ILE A 86 -6.90 -16.21 -14.77
N HIS A 87 -6.38 -17.37 -15.17
CA HIS A 87 -4.98 -17.53 -15.59
C HIS A 87 -4.73 -17.27 -17.08
N SER A 88 -5.75 -16.86 -17.84
CA SER A 88 -5.63 -16.59 -19.29
C SER A 88 -5.05 -17.75 -20.10
N ASP A 89 -5.41 -18.98 -19.74
CA ASP A 89 -4.99 -20.20 -20.43
C ASP A 89 -6.22 -20.96 -20.99
N GLY A 90 -6.00 -22.14 -21.58
CA GLY A 90 -7.08 -23.03 -22.02
C GLY A 90 -8.00 -22.49 -23.13
N GLU A 91 -7.52 -21.54 -23.94
CA GLU A 91 -8.31 -20.82 -24.97
C GLU A 91 -9.61 -20.17 -24.45
N GLN A 92 -9.63 -19.72 -23.20
CA GLN A 92 -10.78 -19.05 -22.59
C GLN A 92 -10.67 -17.51 -22.56
N LEU A 93 -10.00 -16.91 -23.55
CA LEU A 93 -9.75 -15.45 -23.57
C LEU A 93 -11.04 -14.62 -23.51
N ASP A 94 -12.13 -15.03 -24.17
CA ASP A 94 -13.43 -14.34 -24.03
C ASP A 94 -13.97 -14.37 -22.59
N ALA A 95 -13.79 -15.48 -21.88
CA ALA A 95 -14.19 -15.59 -20.48
C ALA A 95 -13.27 -14.75 -19.58
N VAL A 96 -11.98 -14.61 -19.91
CA VAL A 96 -11.06 -13.66 -19.23
C VAL A 96 -11.61 -12.23 -19.36
N GLN A 97 -11.96 -11.80 -20.57
CA GLN A 97 -12.55 -10.48 -20.80
C GLN A 97 -13.83 -10.30 -19.97
N GLN A 98 -14.72 -11.29 -20.01
CA GLN A 98 -15.99 -11.22 -19.28
C GLN A 98 -15.77 -11.10 -17.78
N LYS A 99 -14.85 -11.89 -17.18
CA LYS A 99 -14.57 -11.82 -15.74
C LYS A 99 -13.97 -10.48 -15.32
N LEU A 100 -13.05 -9.93 -16.11
CA LEU A 100 -12.50 -8.60 -15.86
C LEU A 100 -13.59 -7.53 -15.92
N VAL A 101 -14.46 -7.61 -16.92
CA VAL A 101 -15.57 -6.68 -17.12
C VAL A 101 -16.62 -6.81 -15.99
N ASP A 102 -16.90 -8.02 -15.50
CA ASP A 102 -17.84 -8.25 -14.40
C ASP A 102 -17.27 -7.79 -13.04
N ARG A 103 -15.95 -7.83 -12.88
CA ARG A 103 -15.27 -7.38 -11.66
C ARG A 103 -15.11 -5.86 -11.60
N TYR A 104 -14.95 -5.20 -12.74
CA TYR A 104 -14.73 -3.75 -12.81
C TYR A 104 -15.79 -2.91 -12.05
N PRO A 105 -17.11 -3.13 -12.24
CA PRO A 105 -18.14 -2.46 -11.45
C PRO A 105 -18.00 -2.66 -9.94
N LYS A 106 -17.52 -3.84 -9.50
CA LYS A 106 -17.33 -4.15 -8.08
C LYS A 106 -16.15 -3.38 -7.48
N ILE A 107 -15.10 -3.15 -8.27
CA ILE A 107 -13.98 -2.26 -7.89
C ILE A 107 -14.51 -0.83 -7.71
N ILE A 108 -15.25 -0.32 -8.70
CA ILE A 108 -15.84 1.03 -8.67
C ILE A 108 -16.77 1.20 -7.46
N ALA A 109 -17.68 0.25 -7.27
CA ALA A 109 -18.59 0.21 -6.13
C ALA A 109 -17.84 0.25 -4.79
N SER A 110 -16.85 -0.62 -4.61
CA SER A 110 -16.05 -0.69 -3.38
C SER A 110 -15.29 0.61 -3.12
N VAL A 111 -14.80 1.30 -4.16
CA VAL A 111 -14.17 2.62 -4.03
C VAL A 111 -15.18 3.68 -3.62
N ILE A 112 -16.39 3.65 -4.17
CA ILE A 112 -17.42 4.65 -3.87
C ILE A 112 -17.93 4.50 -2.43
N ASP A 113 -18.11 3.25 -1.99
CA ASP A 113 -18.45 2.89 -0.60
C ASP A 113 -17.26 3.08 0.37
N GLU A 114 -16.08 3.44 -0.15
CA GLU A 114 -14.83 3.62 0.61
C GLU A 114 -14.31 2.34 1.29
N ALA A 115 -14.75 1.18 0.81
CA ALA A 115 -14.23 -0.14 1.15
C ALA A 115 -12.92 -0.43 0.40
N TYR A 116 -11.90 0.40 0.61
CA TYR A 116 -10.62 0.32 -0.12
C TYR A 116 -9.90 -1.03 0.01
N PRO A 117 -9.91 -1.75 1.16
CA PRO A 117 -9.34 -3.10 1.22
C PRO A 117 -10.00 -4.07 0.23
N ALA A 118 -11.33 -4.03 0.10
CA ALA A 118 -12.07 -4.84 -0.88
C ALA A 118 -11.72 -4.41 -2.32
N ALA A 119 -11.66 -3.10 -2.58
CA ALA A 119 -11.28 -2.56 -3.90
C ALA A 119 -9.87 -3.00 -4.32
N ARG A 120 -8.88 -2.93 -3.41
CA ARG A 120 -7.50 -3.36 -3.64
C ARG A 120 -7.41 -4.86 -3.90
N SER A 121 -8.18 -5.67 -3.17
CA SER A 121 -8.27 -7.11 -3.39
C SER A 121 -8.78 -7.43 -4.80
N LEU A 122 -9.91 -6.86 -5.20
CA LEU A 122 -10.50 -7.05 -6.53
C LEU A 122 -9.60 -6.53 -7.66
N LEU A 123 -8.93 -5.41 -7.42
CA LEU A 123 -7.96 -4.84 -8.34
C LEU A 123 -6.78 -5.77 -8.53
N GLY A 124 -6.19 -6.29 -7.45
CA GLY A 124 -5.09 -7.28 -7.51
C GLY A 124 -5.48 -8.53 -8.30
N THR A 125 -6.69 -9.06 -8.08
CA THR A 125 -7.22 -10.21 -8.85
C THR A 125 -7.42 -9.86 -10.34
N SER A 126 -7.86 -8.65 -10.68
CA SER A 126 -7.94 -8.21 -12.09
C SER A 126 -6.56 -8.09 -12.73
N LEU A 127 -5.61 -7.50 -12.01
CA LEU A 127 -4.23 -7.36 -12.48
C LEU A 127 -3.58 -8.72 -12.71
N HIS A 128 -3.89 -9.74 -11.88
CA HIS A 128 -3.43 -11.11 -12.13
C HIS A 128 -3.80 -11.59 -13.53
N SER A 129 -5.09 -11.53 -13.89
CA SER A 129 -5.57 -11.97 -15.20
C SER A 129 -5.01 -11.13 -16.35
N ILE A 130 -4.92 -9.81 -16.17
CA ILE A 130 -4.32 -8.90 -17.18
C ILE A 130 -2.84 -9.25 -17.42
N GLN A 131 -2.08 -9.54 -16.37
CA GLN A 131 -0.66 -9.87 -16.49
C GLN A 131 -0.47 -11.27 -17.09
N LYS A 132 -1.27 -12.26 -16.65
CA LYS A 132 -1.26 -13.61 -17.19
C LYS A 132 -1.59 -13.67 -18.68
N PHE A 133 -2.44 -12.78 -19.19
CA PHE A 133 -2.70 -12.66 -20.63
C PHE A 133 -1.40 -12.52 -21.44
N TYR A 134 -0.46 -11.67 -21.03
CA TYR A 134 0.80 -11.47 -21.77
C TYR A 134 1.77 -12.63 -21.62
N ALA A 135 1.71 -13.36 -20.50
CA ALA A 135 2.57 -14.52 -20.27
C ALA A 135 2.07 -15.79 -20.98
N HIS A 136 0.75 -15.96 -21.10
CA HIS A 136 0.12 -17.22 -21.52
C HIS A 136 -0.53 -17.16 -22.92
N SER A 137 -0.77 -15.96 -23.47
CA SER A 137 -1.24 -15.81 -24.85
C SER A 137 -0.10 -15.75 -25.87
N THR A 138 -0.45 -15.81 -27.16
CA THR A 138 0.45 -15.62 -28.29
C THR A 138 0.70 -14.13 -28.65
N TRP A 139 0.26 -13.19 -27.81
CA TRP A 139 0.33 -11.74 -28.09
C TRP A 139 1.75 -11.26 -28.41
N VAL A 140 2.73 -11.65 -27.59
CA VAL A 140 4.12 -11.24 -27.72
C VAL A 140 4.77 -11.92 -28.94
N GLU A 141 4.47 -13.19 -29.17
CA GLU A 141 4.97 -13.97 -30.31
C GLU A 141 4.52 -13.43 -31.65
N GLN A 142 3.37 -12.75 -31.70
CA GLN A 142 2.87 -12.06 -32.90
C GLN A 142 3.64 -10.76 -33.21
N GLY A 143 4.62 -10.38 -32.38
CA GLY A 143 5.46 -9.20 -32.58
C GLY A 143 4.84 -7.91 -32.04
N ASN A 144 3.79 -8.00 -31.21
CA ASN A 144 3.20 -6.84 -30.56
C ASN A 144 4.13 -6.35 -29.43
N THR A 145 4.55 -5.09 -29.52
CA THR A 145 5.39 -4.44 -28.49
C THR A 145 4.59 -3.57 -27.53
N GLY A 146 3.27 -3.42 -27.76
CA GLY A 146 2.36 -2.64 -26.91
C GLY A 146 1.32 -3.51 -26.21
N ILE A 147 0.31 -2.86 -25.63
CA ILE A 147 -0.77 -3.49 -24.87
C ILE A 147 -2.04 -3.65 -25.72
N LEU A 148 -2.92 -4.55 -25.29
CA LEU A 148 -4.30 -4.57 -25.76
C LEU A 148 -5.14 -3.61 -24.90
N GLU A 149 -5.32 -2.37 -25.36
CA GLU A 149 -6.00 -1.30 -24.61
C GLU A 149 -7.46 -1.65 -24.20
N GLY A 150 -8.13 -2.55 -24.93
CA GLY A 150 -9.50 -2.99 -24.61
C GLY A 150 -9.58 -4.09 -23.55
N LEU A 151 -8.46 -4.69 -23.12
CA LEU A 151 -8.44 -5.81 -22.19
C LEU A 151 -8.98 -5.38 -20.82
N GLY A 152 -10.04 -6.03 -20.36
CA GLY A 152 -10.73 -5.74 -19.11
C GLY A 152 -11.50 -4.42 -19.07
N ILE A 153 -11.66 -3.74 -20.21
CA ILE A 153 -12.43 -2.50 -20.32
C ILE A 153 -13.83 -2.80 -20.85
N LEU A 154 -14.85 -2.33 -20.13
CA LEU A 154 -16.27 -2.51 -20.44
C LEU A 154 -16.59 -2.09 -21.89
N GLY A 155 -17.40 -2.90 -22.57
CA GLY A 155 -17.80 -2.69 -23.97
C GLY A 155 -16.80 -3.18 -25.04
N ASN A 156 -15.62 -3.66 -24.64
CA ASN A 156 -14.65 -4.27 -25.56
C ASN A 156 -14.76 -5.80 -25.55
N THR A 157 -14.53 -6.39 -26.72
CA THR A 157 -14.58 -7.84 -26.99
C THR A 157 -13.37 -8.24 -27.83
N PHE A 158 -13.07 -9.54 -27.91
CA PHE A 158 -12.04 -10.07 -28.82
C PHE A 158 -12.58 -10.36 -30.24
N ASP A 159 -13.64 -9.67 -30.66
CA ASP A 159 -14.35 -9.96 -31.91
C ASP A 159 -13.41 -9.97 -33.13
N GLY A 160 -13.28 -11.14 -33.77
CA GLY A 160 -12.43 -11.34 -34.94
C GLY A 160 -10.93 -11.36 -34.68
N MET A 161 -10.49 -11.36 -33.41
CA MET A 161 -9.08 -11.45 -33.03
C MET A 161 -8.65 -12.88 -32.67
N LEU A 162 -9.55 -13.67 -32.09
CA LEU A 162 -9.24 -15.01 -31.59
C LEU A 162 -9.03 -16.02 -32.72
N ALA A 163 -8.13 -16.98 -32.48
CA ALA A 163 -7.94 -18.13 -33.35
C ALA A 163 -9.19 -19.02 -33.35
N GLU A 164 -9.63 -19.45 -34.54
CA GLU A 164 -10.78 -20.34 -34.67
C GLU A 164 -10.48 -21.72 -34.05
N ALA A 165 -11.49 -22.45 -33.60
CA ALA A 165 -11.31 -23.72 -32.88
C ALA A 165 -10.51 -24.80 -33.68
N ALA A 166 -10.53 -24.73 -35.01
CA ALA A 166 -9.82 -25.64 -35.91
C ALA A 166 -8.57 -25.03 -36.57
N GLU A 167 -8.23 -23.79 -36.22
CA GLU A 167 -7.07 -23.08 -36.79
C GLU A 167 -5.77 -23.54 -36.14
N ASP A 168 -4.80 -23.93 -36.99
CA ASP A 168 -3.44 -24.24 -36.54
C ASP A 168 -2.74 -22.96 -36.07
N VAL A 169 -2.37 -22.90 -34.80
CA VAL A 169 -1.68 -21.74 -34.20
C VAL A 169 -0.21 -22.05 -33.89
N CYS A 170 0.09 -23.28 -33.51
CA CYS A 170 1.41 -23.75 -33.12
C CYS A 170 1.86 -24.96 -33.94
N THR A 171 3.15 -24.99 -34.24
CA THR A 171 3.86 -26.17 -34.77
C THR A 171 4.55 -26.93 -33.63
N SER A 172 4.94 -28.17 -33.88
CA SER A 172 5.63 -28.96 -32.84
C SER A 172 7.08 -28.53 -32.67
N CYS A 173 7.47 -28.27 -31.42
CA CYS A 173 8.87 -28.15 -31.02
C CYS A 173 9.60 -29.49 -31.04
N SER A 174 10.94 -29.41 -31.01
CA SER A 174 11.83 -30.58 -31.01
C SER A 174 11.68 -31.44 -29.75
N SER A 175 11.24 -30.83 -28.65
CA SER A 175 10.96 -31.43 -27.36
C SER A 175 9.65 -30.84 -26.81
N SER A 176 8.91 -31.62 -26.03
CA SER A 176 7.76 -31.14 -25.25
C SER A 176 8.19 -30.33 -24.02
N GLN A 177 9.42 -30.55 -23.56
CA GLN A 177 9.99 -29.94 -22.36
C GLN A 177 11.22 -29.10 -22.71
N GLY A 178 11.41 -28.00 -21.99
CA GLY A 178 12.54 -27.10 -22.20
C GLY A 178 12.24 -25.98 -23.21
N TYR A 179 13.32 -25.39 -23.73
CA TYR A 179 13.27 -24.30 -24.71
C TYR A 179 12.49 -24.68 -25.98
N CYS A 180 11.52 -23.83 -26.33
CA CYS A 180 10.70 -23.92 -27.52
C CYS A 180 10.63 -22.51 -28.10
N SER A 181 10.95 -22.32 -29.38
CA SER A 181 10.92 -20.98 -30.00
C SER A 181 10.47 -21.08 -31.44
N GLY A 182 9.78 -20.04 -31.92
CA GLY A 182 9.29 -19.95 -33.29
C GLY A 182 8.26 -21.02 -33.65
N ASN A 183 7.59 -21.62 -32.66
CA ASN A 183 6.52 -22.59 -32.87
C ASN A 183 5.18 -21.92 -33.25
N VAL A 184 4.94 -20.67 -32.82
CA VAL A 184 3.73 -19.90 -33.16
C VAL A 184 3.74 -19.52 -34.65
N ILE A 185 2.64 -19.80 -35.34
CA ILE A 185 2.45 -19.57 -36.77
C ILE A 185 2.16 -18.08 -37.01
N SER A 186 3.00 -17.45 -37.82
CA SER A 186 2.83 -16.04 -38.19
C SER A 186 1.50 -15.80 -38.88
N GLY A 187 0.71 -14.86 -38.34
CA GLY A 187 -0.59 -14.47 -38.89
C GLY A 187 -1.78 -15.34 -38.46
N ALA A 188 -1.56 -16.32 -37.58
CA ALA A 188 -2.65 -17.00 -36.89
C ALA A 188 -3.39 -16.06 -35.92
N GLY A 189 -4.65 -16.34 -35.64
CA GLY A 189 -5.42 -15.64 -34.62
C GLY A 189 -4.78 -15.71 -33.22
N LEU A 190 -5.21 -14.82 -32.33
CA LEU A 190 -4.77 -14.80 -30.94
C LEU A 190 -5.26 -16.06 -30.21
N SER A 191 -4.37 -16.72 -29.48
CA SER A 191 -4.63 -17.95 -28.75
C SER A 191 -3.93 -17.90 -27.39
N SER A 192 -4.32 -18.78 -26.48
CA SER A 192 -3.61 -19.05 -25.24
C SER A 192 -3.23 -20.51 -25.12
N GLY A 193 -2.19 -20.79 -24.33
CA GLY A 193 -1.73 -22.15 -24.12
C GLY A 193 -2.76 -22.99 -23.36
N TYR A 194 -3.06 -24.20 -23.83
CA TYR A 194 -3.82 -25.18 -23.06
C TYR A 194 -2.98 -25.70 -21.89
N TYR A 195 -3.54 -25.80 -20.69
CA TYR A 195 -2.81 -26.29 -19.52
C TYR A 195 -3.55 -27.45 -18.85
N THR A 196 -2.84 -28.55 -18.61
CA THR A 196 -3.41 -29.73 -17.93
C THR A 196 -2.48 -30.26 -16.85
N TYR A 197 -3.05 -30.55 -15.67
CA TYR A 197 -2.32 -31.11 -14.54
C TYR A 197 -2.64 -32.61 -14.34
N PRO A 198 -1.72 -33.38 -13.74
CA PRO A 198 -2.01 -34.75 -13.28
C PRO A 198 -2.97 -34.84 -12.08
N SER A 199 -3.35 -33.71 -11.48
CA SER A 199 -4.12 -33.66 -10.21
C SER A 199 -5.63 -33.83 -10.43
N GLU A 200 -6.28 -34.67 -9.61
CA GLU A 200 -7.74 -34.86 -9.62
C GLU A 200 -8.52 -33.64 -9.11
N LEU A 201 -7.89 -32.72 -8.36
CA LEU A 201 -8.55 -31.61 -7.66
C LEU A 201 -9.06 -30.48 -8.57
N GLY A 202 -8.54 -30.36 -9.80
CA GLY A 202 -8.93 -29.32 -10.77
C GLY A 202 -9.51 -29.87 -12.08
N ALA A 203 -9.66 -31.19 -12.20
CA ALA A 203 -10.01 -31.85 -13.46
C ALA A 203 -11.36 -31.42 -14.06
N SER A 204 -12.28 -30.87 -13.24
CA SER A 204 -13.57 -30.35 -13.71
C SER A 204 -13.51 -28.91 -14.26
N GLN A 205 -12.44 -28.16 -13.99
CA GLN A 205 -12.29 -26.76 -14.43
C GLN A 205 -11.37 -26.62 -15.65
N LEU A 206 -10.38 -27.50 -15.79
CA LEU A 206 -9.41 -27.46 -16.88
C LEU A 206 -10.03 -27.79 -18.24
N VAL A 207 -9.59 -27.07 -19.27
CA VAL A 207 -9.99 -27.33 -20.66
C VAL A 207 -8.98 -28.27 -21.33
N PRO A 208 -9.38 -29.45 -21.81
CA PRO A 208 -8.47 -30.35 -22.48
C PRO A 208 -8.07 -29.81 -23.86
N LYS A 209 -6.78 -29.94 -24.19
CA LYS A 209 -6.25 -29.57 -25.50
C LYS A 209 -6.94 -30.39 -26.61
N PRO A 210 -7.44 -29.74 -27.68
CA PRO A 210 -8.00 -30.44 -28.84
C PRO A 210 -6.98 -31.35 -29.50
N THR A 211 -7.43 -32.52 -29.96
CA THR A 211 -6.59 -33.50 -30.68
C THR A 211 -6.37 -33.15 -32.16
N THR A 212 -6.91 -32.02 -32.63
CA THR A 212 -6.86 -31.53 -34.01
C THR A 212 -6.79 -30.01 -34.00
N GLY A 213 -6.11 -29.39 -34.99
CA GLY A 213 -6.06 -27.94 -35.16
C GLY A 213 -4.84 -27.26 -34.52
N GLY A 214 -3.71 -27.95 -34.38
CA GLY A 214 -2.40 -27.34 -34.09
C GLY A 214 -2.38 -26.32 -32.95
N LYS A 215 -3.16 -26.53 -31.87
CA LYS A 215 -3.27 -25.54 -30.79
C LYS A 215 -2.05 -25.52 -29.89
N CYS A 216 -1.77 -24.37 -29.30
CA CYS A 216 -0.61 -24.19 -28.42
C CYS A 216 -0.88 -24.82 -27.06
N SER A 217 0.08 -25.54 -26.50
CA SER A 217 0.06 -25.87 -25.06
C SER A 217 0.61 -24.69 -24.27
N HIS A 218 0.33 -24.64 -22.97
CA HIS A 218 1.01 -23.74 -22.05
C HIS A 218 2.49 -24.10 -21.96
N GLY A 219 2.78 -25.39 -21.79
CA GLY A 219 4.11 -25.95 -21.65
C GLY A 219 4.68 -25.83 -20.24
N GLY A 220 5.91 -26.32 -20.08
CA GLY A 220 6.60 -26.40 -18.79
C GLY A 220 6.48 -27.77 -18.13
N LEU A 221 7.20 -27.95 -17.01
CA LEU A 221 7.39 -29.25 -16.37
C LEU A 221 6.09 -29.90 -15.87
N LEU A 222 5.09 -29.08 -15.53
CA LEU A 222 3.83 -29.55 -14.95
C LEU A 222 2.70 -29.68 -15.98
N ASP A 223 2.91 -29.25 -17.24
CA ASP A 223 1.88 -29.32 -18.29
C ASP A 223 1.94 -30.62 -19.06
N VAL A 224 0.95 -31.49 -18.84
CA VAL A 224 0.86 -32.77 -19.56
C VAL A 224 0.48 -32.56 -21.03
N SER A 225 -0.21 -31.47 -21.36
CA SER A 225 -0.63 -31.19 -22.74
C SER A 225 0.55 -30.81 -23.64
N SER A 226 1.72 -30.53 -23.06
CA SER A 226 2.95 -30.24 -23.80
C SER A 226 3.45 -31.41 -24.66
N ASP A 227 3.04 -32.63 -24.33
CA ASP A 227 3.38 -33.86 -25.06
C ASP A 227 2.46 -34.13 -26.27
N ASP A 228 1.29 -33.49 -26.31
CA ASP A 228 0.31 -33.62 -27.40
C ASP A 228 0.78 -32.91 -28.68
N GLU A 229 0.17 -33.23 -29.83
CA GLU A 229 0.53 -32.65 -31.14
C GLU A 229 0.46 -31.11 -31.12
N ALA A 230 1.35 -30.46 -31.88
CA ALA A 230 1.85 -29.11 -31.57
C ALA A 230 2.58 -29.09 -30.20
N LYS A 231 3.60 -29.95 -30.11
CA LYS A 231 4.41 -30.19 -28.91
C LYS A 231 5.16 -28.94 -28.44
N GLY A 232 5.39 -28.85 -27.13
CA GLY A 232 6.07 -27.72 -26.49
C GLY A 232 5.09 -26.84 -25.74
N GLY A 233 5.22 -25.53 -25.86
CA GLY A 233 4.24 -24.57 -25.32
C GLY A 233 4.63 -23.13 -25.58
N VAL A 234 3.87 -22.19 -25.02
CA VAL A 234 4.04 -20.73 -25.24
C VAL A 234 4.19 -19.92 -23.94
N ASN A 235 4.26 -20.55 -22.76
CA ASN A 235 4.34 -19.81 -21.51
C ASN A 235 5.67 -19.04 -21.37
N LYS A 236 5.57 -17.87 -20.75
CA LYS A 236 6.66 -16.90 -20.53
C LYS A 236 6.79 -16.52 -19.04
N ASP A 237 6.37 -17.40 -18.14
CA ASP A 237 6.30 -17.12 -16.68
C ASP A 237 7.66 -16.82 -16.04
N THR A 238 8.74 -17.41 -16.54
CA THR A 238 10.07 -17.30 -15.94
C THR A 238 11.16 -17.09 -16.98
N THR A 239 12.32 -16.62 -16.54
CA THR A 239 13.53 -16.56 -17.39
C THR A 239 14.24 -17.90 -17.56
N SER A 240 13.68 -18.98 -16.98
CA SER A 240 14.27 -20.32 -16.99
C SER A 240 13.64 -21.19 -18.07
N PRO A 241 14.44 -21.76 -18.99
CA PRO A 241 13.95 -22.73 -19.98
C PRO A 241 13.34 -23.98 -19.36
N CYS A 242 13.61 -24.26 -18.08
CA CYS A 242 13.05 -25.43 -17.38
C CYS A 242 11.57 -25.28 -17.07
N PHE A 243 11.11 -24.07 -16.79
CA PHE A 243 9.72 -23.78 -16.41
C PHE A 243 8.95 -23.13 -17.55
N SER A 244 9.66 -22.38 -18.40
CA SER A 244 9.05 -21.62 -19.49
C SER A 244 9.64 -21.99 -20.84
N PRO A 245 8.83 -22.56 -21.76
CA PRO A 245 9.30 -22.85 -23.10
C PRO A 245 9.80 -21.60 -23.83
N HIS A 246 9.10 -20.47 -23.67
CA HIS A 246 9.40 -19.18 -24.29
C HIS A 246 10.08 -18.22 -23.30
N HIS A 247 10.98 -18.75 -22.46
CA HIS A 247 11.67 -17.95 -21.43
C HIS A 247 12.45 -16.75 -21.98
N ASP A 248 12.84 -16.77 -23.25
CA ASP A 248 13.51 -15.70 -23.97
C ASP A 248 12.61 -14.46 -24.17
N LEU A 249 11.28 -14.65 -24.20
CA LEU A 249 10.28 -13.59 -24.31
C LEU A 249 9.74 -13.11 -22.95
N HIS A 250 10.25 -13.64 -21.83
CA HIS A 250 9.80 -13.27 -20.49
C HIS A 250 9.90 -11.76 -20.22
N ALA A 251 11.01 -11.13 -20.62
CA ALA A 251 11.21 -9.71 -20.38
C ALA A 251 10.20 -8.84 -21.14
N ASP A 252 9.89 -9.19 -22.40
CA ASP A 252 8.93 -8.46 -23.23
C ASP A 252 7.50 -8.66 -22.71
N ALA A 253 7.14 -9.88 -22.31
CA ALA A 253 5.84 -10.16 -21.68
C ALA A 253 5.66 -9.41 -20.35
N ALA A 254 6.69 -9.41 -19.49
CA ALA A 254 6.65 -8.69 -18.23
C ALA A 254 6.53 -7.17 -18.45
N GLU A 255 7.22 -6.60 -19.45
CA GLU A 255 7.12 -5.18 -19.78
C GLU A 255 5.72 -4.81 -20.32
N ALA A 256 5.13 -5.63 -21.20
CA ALA A 256 3.76 -5.45 -21.65
C ALA A 256 2.75 -5.53 -20.50
N ALA A 257 2.97 -6.44 -19.55
CA ALA A 257 2.17 -6.59 -18.35
C ALA A 257 2.27 -5.37 -17.41
N VAL A 258 3.46 -4.77 -17.27
CA VAL A 258 3.67 -3.50 -16.55
C VAL A 258 2.90 -2.36 -17.23
N MET A 259 3.04 -2.22 -18.55
CA MET A 259 2.31 -1.18 -19.31
C MET A 259 0.79 -1.35 -19.22
N ALA A 260 0.30 -2.58 -19.24
CA ALA A 260 -1.13 -2.86 -19.13
C ALA A 260 -1.66 -2.57 -17.72
N THR A 261 -0.86 -2.87 -16.69
CA THR A 261 -1.15 -2.50 -15.30
C THR A 261 -1.27 -0.98 -15.16
N ASP A 262 -0.30 -0.22 -15.67
CA ASP A 262 -0.34 1.26 -15.67
C ASP A 262 -1.57 1.81 -16.42
N TYR A 263 -1.86 1.28 -17.60
CA TYR A 263 -3.01 1.71 -18.40
C TYR A 263 -4.35 1.44 -17.70
N TYR A 264 -4.52 0.24 -17.12
CA TYR A 264 -5.74 -0.13 -16.40
C TYR A 264 -5.96 0.76 -15.17
N LEU A 265 -4.90 1.06 -14.43
CA LEU A 265 -4.92 2.00 -13.30
C LEU A 265 -5.28 3.42 -13.72
N LYS A 266 -4.71 3.92 -14.83
CA LYS A 266 -5.07 5.21 -15.42
C LYS A 266 -6.54 5.27 -15.82
N HIS A 267 -7.06 4.20 -16.43
CA HIS A 267 -8.48 4.10 -16.77
C HIS A 267 -9.37 4.13 -15.53
N LEU A 268 -9.01 3.37 -14.49
CA LEU A 268 -9.70 3.37 -13.20
C LEU A 268 -9.71 4.78 -12.57
N GLY A 269 -8.55 5.44 -12.49
CA GLY A 269 -8.42 6.79 -11.93
C GLY A 269 -9.27 7.84 -12.63
N ARG A 270 -9.38 7.75 -13.96
CA ARG A 270 -10.28 8.62 -14.74
C ARG A 270 -11.76 8.40 -14.44
N ASN A 271 -12.18 7.24 -13.95
CA ASN A 271 -13.59 6.96 -13.66
C ASN A 271 -13.95 7.18 -12.17
N ILE A 272 -13.00 7.05 -11.25
CA ILE A 272 -13.24 7.30 -9.82
C ILE A 272 -12.89 8.73 -9.38
N GLY A 273 -12.09 9.44 -10.17
CA GLY A 273 -11.65 10.82 -9.90
C GLY A 273 -10.46 10.90 -8.95
N VAL A 274 -9.78 12.05 -8.97
CA VAL A 274 -8.50 12.30 -8.27
C VAL A 274 -8.59 11.97 -6.78
N THR A 275 -9.62 12.45 -6.09
CA THR A 275 -9.79 12.26 -4.64
C THR A 275 -9.92 10.79 -4.26
N LYS A 276 -10.79 10.03 -4.93
CA LYS A 276 -10.96 8.60 -4.65
C LYS A 276 -9.76 7.79 -5.10
N TYR A 277 -9.05 8.22 -6.15
CA TYR A 277 -7.80 7.61 -6.59
C TYR A 277 -6.70 7.75 -5.52
N ARG A 278 -6.58 8.92 -4.88
CA ARG A 278 -5.68 9.10 -3.73
C ARG A 278 -6.03 8.14 -2.60
N LEU A 279 -7.31 7.97 -2.27
CA LEU A 279 -7.76 7.04 -1.21
C LEU A 279 -7.52 5.57 -1.56
N LEU A 280 -7.68 5.18 -2.83
CA LEU A 280 -7.37 3.83 -3.28
C LEU A 280 -5.91 3.45 -2.98
N PHE A 281 -4.98 4.41 -3.01
CA PHE A 281 -3.57 4.18 -2.71
C PHE A 281 -3.11 4.72 -1.35
N ASP A 282 -4.00 5.23 -0.49
CA ASP A 282 -3.60 5.92 0.75
C ASP A 282 -2.54 7.03 0.52
N LEU A 283 -2.67 7.79 -0.58
CA LEU A 283 -1.77 8.89 -0.95
C LEU A 283 -2.10 10.16 -0.17
N TYR A 284 -1.66 10.19 1.07
CA TYR A 284 -2.13 11.10 2.10
C TYR A 284 -1.01 11.44 3.06
N GLN A 285 -0.92 12.71 3.47
CA GLN A 285 0.18 13.21 4.29
C GLN A 285 -0.10 12.97 5.79
N GLY A 286 -1.38 12.86 6.16
CA GLY A 286 -1.86 12.82 7.53
C GLY A 286 -2.36 11.46 8.01
N THR A 287 -2.83 11.44 9.24
CA THR A 287 -3.41 10.27 9.93
C THR A 287 -4.94 10.34 9.95
N ALA A 288 -5.59 9.22 10.29
CA ALA A 288 -7.01 9.19 10.60
C ALA A 288 -7.20 9.32 12.11
N LEU A 289 -8.01 10.28 12.55
CA LEU A 289 -8.39 10.43 13.95
C LEU A 289 -9.73 9.74 14.18
N SER A 290 -9.70 8.59 14.85
CA SER A 290 -10.90 7.84 15.20
C SER A 290 -11.21 7.99 16.68
N VAL A 291 -12.40 8.50 16.99
CA VAL A 291 -12.85 8.79 18.36
C VAL A 291 -14.12 8.00 18.64
N SER A 292 -14.06 7.11 19.63
CA SER A 292 -15.21 6.37 20.15
C SER A 292 -15.57 6.89 21.53
N ILE A 293 -16.83 7.29 21.72
CA ILE A 293 -17.29 7.97 22.95
C ILE A 293 -18.49 7.24 23.57
N ASP A 294 -18.34 6.92 24.85
CA ASP A 294 -19.41 6.44 25.71
C ASP A 294 -20.41 7.58 25.99
N THR A 295 -21.66 7.37 25.61
CA THR A 295 -22.75 8.35 25.81
C THR A 295 -23.77 7.89 26.86
N THR A 296 -23.40 6.93 27.70
CA THR A 296 -24.24 6.48 28.82
C THR A 296 -24.50 7.60 29.83
N GLY A 297 -25.57 7.45 30.62
CA GLY A 297 -25.94 8.47 31.61
C GLY A 297 -24.87 8.73 32.67
N SER A 298 -23.95 7.80 32.93
CA SER A 298 -22.85 7.99 33.88
C SER A 298 -21.77 8.95 33.34
N MET A 299 -21.58 8.99 32.02
CA MET A 299 -20.71 9.96 31.33
C MET A 299 -21.28 11.38 31.26
N SER A 300 -22.51 11.63 31.75
CA SER A 300 -23.19 12.93 31.55
C SER A 300 -22.47 14.14 32.15
N ASP A 301 -21.74 13.96 33.25
CA ASP A 301 -20.94 15.02 33.89
C ASP A 301 -19.58 15.23 33.17
N ASP A 302 -19.14 14.27 32.36
CA ASP A 302 -17.82 14.20 31.72
C ASP A 302 -17.85 14.49 30.22
N ILE A 303 -18.99 14.30 29.52
CA ILE A 303 -19.14 14.52 28.07
C ILE A 303 -18.69 15.92 27.64
N ALA A 304 -18.93 16.95 28.46
CA ALA A 304 -18.47 18.31 28.16
C ALA A 304 -16.94 18.39 28.09
N ALA A 305 -16.23 17.74 29.03
CA ALA A 305 -14.78 17.69 29.02
C ALA A 305 -14.25 16.87 27.84
N VAL A 306 -14.91 15.76 27.49
CA VAL A 306 -14.55 14.96 26.30
C VAL A 306 -14.70 15.79 25.01
N LYS A 307 -15.76 16.59 24.86
CA LYS A 307 -15.93 17.48 23.70
C LYS A 307 -14.82 18.52 23.59
N ASP A 308 -14.47 19.15 24.71
CA ASP A 308 -13.39 20.13 24.77
C ASP A 308 -12.03 19.49 24.39
N GLN A 309 -11.79 18.26 24.85
CA GLN A 309 -10.59 17.49 24.51
C GLN A 309 -10.53 17.14 23.03
N VAL A 310 -11.61 16.60 22.45
CA VAL A 310 -11.68 16.29 21.01
C VAL A 310 -11.43 17.54 20.18
N THR A 311 -11.97 18.69 20.60
CA THR A 311 -11.73 19.97 19.92
C THR A 311 -10.25 20.36 19.95
N GLN A 312 -9.59 20.29 21.12
CA GLN A 312 -8.17 20.58 21.22
C GLN A 312 -7.28 19.62 20.43
N ILE A 313 -7.64 18.33 20.37
CA ILE A 313 -6.91 17.36 19.55
C ILE A 313 -6.95 17.79 18.09
N VAL A 314 -8.16 18.04 17.58
CA VAL A 314 -8.39 18.45 16.19
C VAL A 314 -7.66 19.75 15.84
N GLU A 315 -7.58 20.71 16.76
CA GLU A 315 -6.85 21.97 16.55
C GLU A 315 -5.32 21.79 16.49
N ASN A 316 -4.79 20.71 17.09
CA ASN A 316 -3.35 20.46 17.18
C ASN A 316 -2.86 19.31 16.28
N THR A 317 -3.75 18.62 15.56
CA THR A 317 -3.40 17.50 14.68
C THR A 317 -3.69 17.82 13.23
N VAL A 318 -2.75 17.48 12.34
CA VAL A 318 -3.02 17.43 10.90
C VAL A 318 -3.68 16.09 10.61
N THR A 319 -5.01 16.12 10.55
CA THR A 319 -5.83 14.93 10.31
C THR A 319 -6.59 15.10 9.01
N GLU A 320 -6.57 14.08 8.17
CA GLU A 320 -7.24 14.12 6.87
C GLU A 320 -8.60 13.43 6.90
N VAL A 321 -8.81 12.50 7.82
CA VAL A 321 -10.09 11.80 8.02
C VAL A 321 -10.40 11.75 9.50
N TYR A 322 -11.57 12.27 9.86
CA TYR A 322 -12.12 12.20 11.20
C TYR A 322 -13.24 11.18 11.27
N ILE A 323 -13.23 10.34 12.29
CA ILE A 323 -14.23 9.31 12.56
C ILE A 323 -14.76 9.50 13.98
N LEU A 324 -16.07 9.62 14.14
CA LEU A 324 -16.76 9.69 15.44
C LEU A 324 -17.73 8.52 15.56
N SER A 325 -17.57 7.71 16.60
CA SER A 325 -18.47 6.61 16.95
C SER A 325 -19.07 6.85 18.35
N GLN A 326 -20.39 6.69 18.49
CA GLN A 326 -21.09 6.82 19.77
C GLN A 326 -21.68 5.48 20.18
N PHE A 327 -21.53 5.12 21.46
CA PHE A 327 -22.11 3.88 21.99
C PHE A 327 -22.85 4.12 23.33
N ASN A 328 -23.98 3.41 23.50
CA ASN A 328 -24.79 3.41 24.71
C ASN A 328 -25.66 2.13 24.79
N ASP A 329 -25.21 1.14 25.57
CA ASP A 329 -25.87 -0.16 25.74
C ASP A 329 -27.41 -0.08 25.90
N PRO A 330 -28.23 -0.74 25.05
CA PRO A 330 -27.84 -1.75 24.04
C PRO A 330 -27.64 -1.19 22.62
N GLU A 331 -27.74 0.12 22.42
CA GLU A 331 -27.69 0.77 21.12
C GLU A 331 -26.28 1.30 20.80
N CYS A 332 -25.75 0.89 19.65
CA CYS A 332 -24.60 1.53 19.02
C CYS A 332 -25.13 2.33 17.82
N GLY A 333 -24.77 3.61 17.73
CA GLY A 333 -25.35 4.58 16.79
C GLY A 333 -24.31 5.20 15.87
N PRO A 334 -24.72 5.68 14.67
CA PRO A 334 -23.92 5.56 13.46
C PRO A 334 -22.57 6.26 13.55
N VAL A 335 -21.57 5.61 12.95
CA VAL A 335 -20.27 6.21 12.68
C VAL A 335 -20.47 7.42 11.77
N TYR A 336 -19.90 8.53 12.21
CA TYR A 336 -19.79 9.74 11.42
C TYR A 336 -18.36 9.86 10.90
N LYS A 337 -18.19 9.97 9.58
CA LYS A 337 -16.88 10.09 8.92
C LYS A 337 -16.87 11.33 8.04
N THR A 338 -15.84 12.16 8.15
CA THR A 338 -15.66 13.35 7.30
C THR A 338 -14.18 13.71 7.17
N SER A 339 -13.80 14.36 6.08
CA SER A 339 -12.49 15.02 5.93
C SER A 339 -12.54 16.50 6.28
N ASN A 340 -13.73 17.03 6.61
CA ASN A 340 -13.92 18.43 6.97
C ASN A 340 -13.88 18.60 8.49
N THR A 341 -12.89 19.37 8.95
CA THR A 341 -12.68 19.71 10.36
C THR A 341 -13.91 20.35 11.01
N ASP A 342 -14.55 21.33 10.35
CA ASP A 342 -15.70 22.05 10.91
C ASP A 342 -16.91 21.12 11.07
N GLU A 343 -17.17 20.27 10.07
CA GLU A 343 -18.26 19.30 10.11
C GLU A 343 -18.06 18.26 11.23
N PHE A 344 -16.81 17.82 11.43
CA PHE A 344 -16.48 16.91 12.54
C PHE A 344 -16.72 17.57 13.90
N LEU A 345 -16.24 18.80 14.09
CA LEU A 345 -16.44 19.54 15.35
C LEU A 345 -17.93 19.83 15.61
N ASP A 346 -18.71 20.11 14.56
CA ASP A 346 -20.17 20.25 14.66
C ASP A 346 -20.83 18.94 15.11
N ALA A 347 -20.42 17.78 14.57
CA ALA A 347 -20.92 16.47 14.98
C ALA A 347 -20.56 16.16 16.45
N VAL A 348 -19.34 16.50 16.88
CA VAL A 348 -18.89 16.40 18.27
C VAL A 348 -19.74 17.29 19.18
N CYS A 349 -19.95 18.55 18.80
CA CYS A 349 -20.79 19.49 19.53
C CYS A 349 -22.25 19.04 19.63
N ALA A 350 -22.78 18.38 18.59
CA ALA A 350 -24.15 17.90 18.52
C ALA A 350 -24.45 16.69 19.42
N MET A 351 -23.45 16.03 20.00
CA MET A 351 -23.67 14.86 20.87
C MET A 351 -24.57 15.23 22.08
N PRO A 352 -25.66 14.47 22.34
CA PRO A 352 -26.59 14.81 23.42
C PRO A 352 -25.94 14.58 24.79
N ALA A 353 -26.07 15.55 25.69
CA ALA A 353 -25.63 15.38 27.09
C ALA A 353 -26.46 14.35 27.86
N VAL A 354 -27.63 13.93 27.33
CA VAL A 354 -28.58 13.01 27.96
C VAL A 354 -29.48 12.36 26.90
N VAL A 355 -29.50 11.02 26.81
CA VAL A 355 -30.67 10.28 26.28
C VAL A 355 -31.49 9.78 27.46
N VAL A 356 -32.45 10.57 27.93
CA VAL A 356 -33.53 10.03 28.77
C VAL A 356 -34.47 9.33 27.80
N THR A 357 -34.42 8.01 27.71
CA THR A 357 -35.56 7.25 27.21
C THR A 357 -36.68 7.36 28.25
N ASP A 358 -37.43 8.46 28.22
CA ASP A 358 -38.64 8.59 29.02
C ASP A 358 -39.67 7.61 28.48
N ARG A 359 -39.76 6.44 29.11
CA ARG A 359 -40.91 5.52 28.99
C ARG A 359 -42.14 6.10 29.68
N SER A 360 -42.54 7.35 29.41
CA SER A 360 -43.84 7.88 29.81
C SER A 360 -44.12 9.31 29.36
N SER A 361 -44.47 9.55 28.10
CA SER A 361 -45.52 10.56 27.81
C SER A 361 -46.00 10.55 26.36
N SER A 362 -47.20 9.99 26.17
CA SER A 362 -48.09 10.36 25.08
C SER A 362 -48.49 11.83 25.23
N GLY A 363 -47.97 12.71 24.36
CA GLY A 363 -48.34 14.12 24.34
C GLY A 363 -48.04 14.74 22.98
N VAL A 364 -49.09 14.97 22.19
CA VAL A 364 -49.06 15.70 20.92
C VAL A 364 -48.70 17.16 21.19
N ASP A 365 -47.75 17.74 20.44
CA ASP A 365 -47.81 19.17 20.15
C ASP A 365 -47.43 19.50 18.70
N TYR A 366 -48.25 20.37 18.11
CA TYR A 366 -48.16 20.88 16.75
C TYR A 366 -47.29 22.14 16.77
N ASN A 367 -46.16 22.17 16.04
CA ASN A 367 -45.69 23.35 15.31
C ASN A 367 -44.46 23.01 14.45
N GLY A 368 -44.58 23.27 13.15
CA GLY A 368 -43.62 22.85 12.13
C GLY A 368 -42.24 23.50 12.24
N LYS A 369 -41.23 22.65 12.35
CA LYS A 369 -39.87 22.82 11.81
C LYS A 369 -39.41 21.45 11.30
N GLN A 370 -39.07 21.37 10.02
CA GLN A 370 -38.52 20.16 9.42
C GLN A 370 -37.04 20.04 9.81
N GLY A 371 -36.75 19.17 10.78
CA GLY A 371 -35.46 18.50 10.91
C GLY A 371 -35.59 17.11 10.31
N ILE A 372 -34.61 16.69 9.52
CA ILE A 372 -34.54 15.36 8.91
C ILE A 372 -34.35 14.34 10.03
N THR A 373 -35.43 13.65 10.42
CA THR A 373 -35.36 12.47 11.27
C THR A 373 -35.23 11.27 10.35
N VAL A 374 -34.03 10.71 10.21
CA VAL A 374 -33.85 9.38 9.63
C VAL A 374 -34.47 8.40 10.62
N LYS A 375 -35.66 7.90 10.28
CA LYS A 375 -36.31 6.82 11.03
C LYS A 375 -35.49 5.56 10.80
N ALA A 376 -34.84 5.06 11.85
CA ALA A 376 -34.48 3.65 11.92
C ALA A 376 -35.75 2.83 11.66
N ALA A 377 -35.77 2.10 10.56
CA ALA A 377 -36.91 1.28 10.17
C ALA A 377 -37.06 0.14 11.18
N SER A 378 -38.03 0.29 12.07
CA SER A 378 -38.59 -0.82 12.84
C SER A 378 -39.27 -1.79 11.85
N LEU A 379 -38.51 -2.79 11.39
CA LEU A 379 -39.03 -3.96 10.70
C LEU A 379 -39.10 -5.15 11.68
N LEU A 380 -40.08 -5.11 12.58
CA LEU A 380 -40.55 -6.30 13.29
C LEU A 380 -41.81 -6.80 12.58
N HIS A 381 -41.64 -7.68 11.59
CA HIS A 381 -42.70 -8.62 11.18
C HIS A 381 -42.35 -10.02 11.69
N GLY A 382 -43.30 -10.58 12.44
CA GLY A 382 -43.09 -11.70 13.34
C GLY A 382 -42.71 -13.03 12.68
N GLY A 383 -41.80 -13.72 13.34
CA GLY A 383 -41.48 -15.12 13.12
C GLY A 383 -40.15 -15.45 13.80
N TYR A 384 -40.21 -15.88 15.07
CA TYR A 384 -39.16 -16.57 15.83
C TYR A 384 -37.72 -16.45 15.27
N VAL A 385 -37.12 -15.25 15.36
CA VAL A 385 -35.66 -15.11 15.23
C VAL A 385 -35.09 -15.17 16.64
N ASN A 386 -34.20 -16.12 16.85
CA ASN A 386 -33.51 -16.37 18.10
C ASN A 386 -32.63 -15.14 18.40
N THR A 387 -33.07 -14.27 19.32
CA THR A 387 -32.39 -13.02 19.70
C THR A 387 -31.13 -13.31 20.54
N LYS A 388 -30.11 -13.89 19.89
CA LYS A 388 -28.72 -13.97 20.34
C LYS A 388 -27.77 -13.25 19.38
N LEU A 389 -28.24 -12.19 18.72
CA LEU A 389 -27.37 -11.20 18.10
C LEU A 389 -27.02 -10.20 19.20
N PHE A 390 -25.90 -10.45 19.87
CA PHE A 390 -25.35 -9.62 20.94
C PHE A 390 -24.83 -8.29 20.35
N PRO A 391 -24.99 -7.14 21.03
CA PRO A 391 -24.40 -5.88 20.57
C PRO A 391 -22.86 -5.97 20.55
N PRO A 392 -22.17 -5.31 19.60
CA PRO A 392 -20.73 -5.43 19.46
C PRO A 392 -19.95 -4.71 20.57
N PHE A 393 -18.72 -5.16 20.79
CA PHE A 393 -17.76 -4.55 21.71
C PHE A 393 -17.39 -3.11 21.30
N ILE A 394 -17.26 -2.24 22.30
CA ILE A 394 -17.22 -0.76 22.24
C ILE A 394 -16.37 -0.13 21.10
N PRO A 395 -15.13 -0.58 20.78
CA PRO A 395 -14.31 0.01 19.71
C PRO A 395 -14.51 -0.60 18.32
N GLN A 396 -15.25 -1.70 18.20
CA GLN A 396 -15.31 -2.49 16.94
C GLN A 396 -15.81 -1.66 15.76
N TYR A 397 -16.85 -0.84 15.98
CA TYR A 397 -17.46 -0.03 14.93
C TYR A 397 -16.57 1.12 14.46
N ALA A 398 -15.75 1.67 15.37
CA ALA A 398 -14.73 2.64 15.03
C ALA A 398 -13.60 1.98 14.23
N LEU A 399 -13.14 0.80 14.64
CA LEU A 399 -12.08 0.05 13.95
C LEU A 399 -12.48 -0.36 12.53
N SER A 400 -13.71 -0.82 12.31
CA SER A 400 -14.16 -1.28 10.99
C SER A 400 -14.11 -0.18 9.91
N VAL A 401 -14.22 1.08 10.31
CA VAL A 401 -14.14 2.23 9.38
C VAL A 401 -12.81 3.01 9.47
N THR A 402 -11.95 2.68 10.43
CA THR A 402 -10.66 3.36 10.62
C THR A 402 -9.68 2.83 9.58
N PRO A 403 -9.08 3.72 8.75
CA PRO A 403 -8.02 3.33 7.82
C PRO A 403 -6.87 2.61 8.53
N ASP A 404 -6.18 1.75 7.79
CA ASP A 404 -5.00 1.03 8.29
C ASP A 404 -3.94 1.97 8.87
N TYR A 405 -3.28 1.51 9.95
CA TYR A 405 -2.36 2.30 10.78
C TYR A 405 -2.98 3.55 11.42
N GLY A 406 -4.30 3.59 11.54
CA GLY A 406 -5.01 4.66 12.24
C GLY A 406 -4.90 4.52 13.76
N ASP A 407 -5.11 5.64 14.45
CA ASP A 407 -5.22 5.68 15.90
C ASP A 407 -6.71 5.75 16.30
N VAL A 408 -7.12 4.86 17.21
CA VAL A 408 -8.47 4.82 17.77
C VAL A 408 -8.42 5.21 19.25
N PHE A 409 -9.10 6.30 19.59
CA PHE A 409 -9.24 6.81 20.95
C PHE A 409 -10.62 6.47 21.51
N CYS A 410 -10.66 5.66 22.56
CA CYS A 410 -11.89 5.23 23.22
C CYS A 410 -12.04 5.92 24.58
N PHE A 411 -13.11 6.71 24.75
CA PHE A 411 -13.44 7.40 26.01
C PHE A 411 -14.61 6.67 26.70
N THR A 412 -14.39 6.14 27.91
CA THR A 412 -15.45 5.44 28.67
C THR A 412 -15.20 5.48 30.19
N ASP A 413 -16.29 5.40 30.96
CA ASP A 413 -16.28 5.21 32.42
C ASP A 413 -16.80 3.82 32.85
N ALA A 414 -16.98 2.91 31.89
CA ALA A 414 -17.55 1.59 32.09
C ALA A 414 -16.57 0.43 31.84
N GLU A 415 -16.80 -0.68 32.52
CA GLU A 415 -16.10 -1.94 32.31
C GLU A 415 -16.51 -2.58 30.96
N ALA A 416 -15.58 -3.32 30.34
CA ALA A 416 -15.84 -4.14 29.16
C ALA A 416 -16.96 -5.18 29.42
N LYS A 417 -18.14 -5.03 28.78
CA LYS A 417 -19.29 -5.92 29.00
C LYS A 417 -19.28 -7.20 28.15
N ASP A 418 -18.65 -7.15 26.98
CA ASP A 418 -18.67 -8.21 25.96
C ASP A 418 -17.28 -8.79 25.70
N GLY A 419 -16.60 -9.24 26.77
CA GLY A 419 -15.23 -9.77 26.70
C GLY A 419 -15.06 -10.98 25.76
N GLU A 420 -16.15 -11.63 25.37
CA GLU A 420 -16.17 -12.72 24.38
C GLU A 420 -15.93 -12.29 22.93
N LEU A 421 -16.17 -11.01 22.61
CA LEU A 421 -15.90 -10.42 21.29
C LEU A 421 -14.50 -9.79 21.19
N MET A 422 -13.78 -9.73 22.31
CA MET A 422 -12.47 -9.08 22.41
C MET A 422 -11.47 -9.62 21.40
N ASP A 423 -11.45 -10.94 21.19
CA ASP A 423 -10.48 -11.57 20.30
C ASP A 423 -10.71 -11.19 18.83
N GLY A 424 -11.96 -11.00 18.40
CA GLY A 424 -12.29 -10.49 17.07
C GLY A 424 -11.87 -9.04 16.88
N VAL A 425 -12.03 -8.21 17.91
CA VAL A 425 -11.61 -6.79 17.89
C VAL A 425 -10.10 -6.65 17.87
N ILE A 426 -9.39 -7.44 18.69
CA ILE A 426 -7.92 -7.53 18.66
C ILE A 426 -7.47 -7.97 17.27
N SER A 427 -8.08 -9.02 16.71
CA SER A 427 -7.73 -9.52 15.37
C SER A 427 -7.89 -8.44 14.30
N LEU A 428 -9.03 -7.72 14.30
CA LEU A 428 -9.28 -6.63 13.36
C LEU A 428 -8.26 -5.50 13.49
N ALA A 429 -8.02 -5.04 14.72
CA ALA A 429 -7.04 -3.98 14.99
C ALA A 429 -5.62 -4.40 14.58
N GLN A 430 -5.22 -5.65 14.83
CA GLN A 430 -3.90 -6.17 14.45
C GLN A 430 -3.74 -6.34 12.93
N LEU A 431 -4.81 -6.72 12.22
CA LEU A 431 -4.80 -6.81 10.75
C LEU A 431 -4.69 -5.43 10.11
N GLN A 432 -5.49 -4.47 10.58
CA GLN A 432 -5.44 -3.08 10.14
C GLN A 432 -4.18 -2.36 10.65
N LYS A 433 -3.49 -2.94 11.64
CA LYS A 433 -2.36 -2.34 12.39
C LYS A 433 -2.77 -1.05 13.11
N ASN A 434 -4.03 -0.96 13.50
CA ASN A 434 -4.59 0.18 14.22
C ASN A 434 -4.20 0.11 15.70
N LYS A 435 -3.77 1.24 16.25
CA LYS A 435 -3.47 1.36 17.68
C LYS A 435 -4.71 1.80 18.43
N VAL A 436 -5.06 1.10 19.51
CA VAL A 436 -6.22 1.45 20.32
C VAL A 436 -5.76 2.03 21.64
N THR A 437 -6.06 3.32 21.86
CA THR A 437 -5.87 4.01 23.13
C THR A 437 -7.19 4.08 23.88
N VAL A 438 -7.21 3.59 25.11
CA VAL A 438 -8.40 3.58 25.97
C VAL A 438 -8.20 4.55 27.13
N ILE A 439 -9.18 5.43 27.33
CA ILE A 439 -9.14 6.52 28.31
C ILE A 439 -10.29 6.30 29.29
N LEU A 440 -9.94 5.90 30.52
CA LEU A 440 -10.87 5.53 31.57
C LEU A 440 -11.03 6.64 32.60
N SER A 441 -12.27 7.09 32.82
CA SER A 441 -12.65 7.96 33.93
C SER A 441 -13.12 7.12 35.12
N ASP A 442 -12.59 7.39 36.32
CA ASP A 442 -13.28 7.11 37.59
C ASP A 442 -13.51 5.61 37.99
N ILE A 443 -13.10 4.62 37.19
CA ILE A 443 -13.30 3.17 37.48
C ILE A 443 -12.32 2.65 38.55
N LEU A 444 -11.03 3.03 38.48
CA LEU A 444 -10.00 2.50 39.38
C LEU A 444 -10.27 2.86 40.85
N THR A 445 -10.68 4.10 41.10
CA THR A 445 -11.09 4.61 42.42
C THR A 445 -12.33 3.89 42.94
N LYS A 446 -13.36 3.70 42.10
CA LYS A 446 -14.60 3.00 42.48
C LYS A 446 -14.38 1.50 42.76
N ASN A 447 -13.48 0.84 42.02
CA ASN A 447 -13.17 -0.58 42.21
C ASN A 447 -12.28 -0.85 43.43
N GLN A 448 -11.34 0.05 43.76
CA GLN A 448 -10.61 -0.02 45.03
C GLN A 448 -11.53 0.13 46.25
N GLU A 449 -12.52 1.03 46.18
CA GLU A 449 -13.52 1.21 47.25
C GLU A 449 -14.47 0.00 47.38
N LYS A 450 -14.88 -0.60 46.26
CA LYS A 450 -15.69 -1.83 46.24
C LYS A 450 -14.92 -3.05 46.78
N GLN A 451 -13.68 -3.27 46.36
CA GLN A 451 -12.84 -4.35 46.91
C GLN A 451 -12.68 -4.22 48.42
N GLN A 452 -12.41 -3.02 48.94
CA GLN A 452 -12.33 -2.78 50.39
C GLN A 452 -13.67 -2.98 51.12
N GLN A 453 -14.81 -2.79 50.44
CA GLN A 453 -16.14 -3.08 51.01
C GLN A 453 -16.51 -4.57 50.95
N GLU A 454 -16.07 -5.30 49.93
CA GLU A 454 -16.37 -6.72 49.73
C GLU A 454 -15.45 -7.64 50.52
N GLU A 455 -14.17 -7.27 50.69
CA GLU A 455 -13.25 -7.92 51.65
C GLU A 455 -13.78 -7.83 53.09
N ARG A 456 -14.53 -6.76 53.42
CA ARG A 456 -15.22 -6.62 54.72
C ARG A 456 -16.48 -7.47 54.85
N LYS A 457 -17.05 -7.97 53.75
CA LYS A 457 -18.29 -8.76 53.73
C LYS A 457 -18.08 -10.26 53.56
N GLY A 458 -16.86 -10.72 53.23
CA GLY A 458 -16.52 -12.14 53.23
C GLY A 458 -17.27 -12.98 52.18
N GLU A 459 -17.72 -12.35 51.09
CA GLU A 459 -18.26 -13.06 49.93
C GLU A 459 -17.20 -13.05 48.82
N GLY A 460 -16.45 -14.14 48.71
CA GLY A 460 -15.54 -14.36 47.58
C GLY A 460 -16.35 -14.68 46.33
N ARG A 461 -16.54 -13.69 45.46
CA ARG A 461 -16.79 -13.88 44.04
C ARG A 461 -15.57 -13.34 43.30
N ASP A 462 -15.02 -14.13 42.38
CA ASP A 462 -14.08 -13.62 41.38
C ASP A 462 -14.83 -12.59 40.52
N LEU A 463 -14.67 -11.32 40.86
CA LEU A 463 -14.98 -10.22 39.97
C LEU A 463 -13.88 -10.20 38.91
N ILE A 464 -14.17 -10.78 37.75
CA ILE A 464 -13.43 -10.50 36.52
C ILE A 464 -13.65 -9.01 36.25
N THR A 465 -12.62 -8.21 36.47
CA THR A 465 -12.70 -6.75 36.32
C THR A 465 -12.48 -6.41 34.86
N GLY A 466 -13.44 -5.73 34.20
CA GLY A 466 -13.40 -5.36 32.78
C GLY A 466 -12.21 -4.46 32.34
N ILE A 467 -11.28 -4.17 33.25
CA ILE A 467 -10.02 -3.45 33.02
C ILE A 467 -8.97 -4.38 32.39
N ALA A 468 -8.98 -5.68 32.73
CA ALA A 468 -8.03 -6.64 32.19
C ALA A 468 -8.21 -6.81 30.68
N GLU A 469 -9.46 -6.78 30.21
CA GLU A 469 -9.87 -6.82 28.81
C GLU A 469 -9.35 -5.60 28.05
N TYR A 470 -9.58 -4.38 28.55
CA TYR A 470 -9.02 -3.19 27.93
C TYR A 470 -7.50 -3.26 27.88
N LYS A 471 -6.85 -3.58 29.01
CA LYS A 471 -5.38 -3.74 29.04
C LYS A 471 -4.91 -4.73 27.97
N ARG A 472 -5.58 -5.87 27.80
CA ARG A 472 -5.25 -6.83 26.75
C ARG A 472 -5.38 -6.25 25.33
N LEU A 473 -6.45 -5.50 25.04
CA LEU A 473 -6.62 -4.84 23.74
C LEU A 473 -5.51 -3.82 23.49
N VAL A 474 -5.23 -2.99 24.48
CA VAL A 474 -4.23 -1.94 24.37
C VAL A 474 -2.84 -2.55 24.17
N ASP A 475 -2.50 -3.55 24.98
CA ASP A 475 -1.23 -4.27 24.89
C ASP A 475 -1.08 -4.96 23.51
N ALA A 476 -2.12 -5.62 23.02
CA ALA A 476 -2.09 -6.34 21.75
C ALA A 476 -1.98 -5.42 20.53
N THR A 477 -2.45 -4.17 20.63
CA THR A 477 -2.41 -3.16 19.56
C THR A 477 -1.23 -2.19 19.68
N GLY A 478 -0.45 -2.27 20.76
CA GLY A 478 0.62 -1.32 21.04
C GLY A 478 0.13 0.10 21.39
N GLY A 479 -1.13 0.23 21.82
CA GLY A 479 -1.74 1.51 22.21
C GLY A 479 -1.44 1.91 23.67
N LEU A 480 -2.25 2.81 24.25
CA LEU A 480 -2.12 3.22 25.66
C LEU A 480 -3.41 3.05 26.48
N LEU A 481 -3.28 2.60 27.73
CA LEU A 481 -4.36 2.63 28.72
C LEU A 481 -4.12 3.82 29.65
N ILE A 482 -4.95 4.85 29.53
CA ILE A 482 -4.89 6.06 30.35
C ILE A 482 -6.00 5.98 31.39
N SER A 483 -5.67 6.16 32.67
CA SER A 483 -6.67 6.36 33.72
C SER A 483 -6.51 7.73 34.35
N ALA A 484 -7.61 8.47 34.44
CA ALA A 484 -7.65 9.80 35.03
C ALA A 484 -8.77 9.90 36.08
N GLU A 485 -8.54 10.64 37.18
CA GLU A 485 -9.56 10.89 38.22
C GLU A 485 -10.73 11.73 37.69
N LYS A 486 -10.47 12.57 36.69
CA LYS A 486 -11.41 13.26 35.79
C LYS A 486 -10.68 13.50 34.48
N PHE A 487 -11.36 13.56 33.34
CA PHE A 487 -10.75 13.90 32.04
C PHE A 487 -10.08 15.30 32.11
N ASN A 488 -8.82 15.35 32.55
CA ASN A 488 -8.04 16.59 32.64
C ASN A 488 -7.71 17.02 31.21
N ILE A 489 -8.24 18.18 30.81
CA ILE A 489 -8.25 18.65 29.42
C ILE A 489 -6.82 18.78 28.87
N ASP A 490 -5.94 19.45 29.61
CA ASP A 490 -4.60 19.80 29.12
C ASP A 490 -3.66 18.58 28.99
N GLU A 491 -3.79 17.57 29.84
CA GLU A 491 -2.89 16.40 29.84
C GLU A 491 -3.27 15.36 28.77
N ILE A 492 -4.57 15.12 28.58
CA ILE A 492 -5.06 14.12 27.61
C ILE A 492 -4.95 14.65 26.18
N ALA A 493 -5.27 15.92 25.95
CA ALA A 493 -5.15 16.53 24.62
C ALA A 493 -3.70 16.51 24.12
N ASN A 494 -2.72 16.77 25.00
CA ASN A 494 -1.31 16.71 24.65
C ASN A 494 -0.85 15.29 24.29
N ILE A 495 -1.26 14.25 25.03
CA ILE A 495 -0.90 12.84 24.71
C ILE A 495 -1.46 12.43 23.35
N ILE A 496 -2.70 12.82 23.07
CA ILE A 496 -3.38 12.41 21.85
C ILE A 496 -2.82 13.18 20.66
N GLY A 497 -2.68 14.51 20.76
CA GLY A 497 -2.06 15.31 19.71
C GLY A 497 -0.64 14.85 19.37
N SER A 498 0.11 14.40 20.36
CA SER A 498 1.47 13.89 20.19
C SER A 498 1.52 12.50 19.53
N SER A 499 0.47 11.68 19.67
CA SER A 499 0.38 10.31 19.12
C SER A 499 -0.03 10.27 17.64
N VAL A 500 -0.70 11.30 17.15
CA VAL A 500 -1.31 11.39 15.80
C VAL A 500 -0.30 11.94 14.76
N ALA A 501 1.00 11.98 15.12
CA ALA A 501 2.07 12.58 14.32
C ALA A 501 2.40 11.78 13.04
N ASN A 502 2.75 12.51 11.98
CA ASN A 502 3.14 11.94 10.70
C ASN A 502 4.45 11.14 10.85
N ALA A 503 4.47 9.90 10.37
CA ALA A 503 5.66 9.02 10.37
C ALA A 503 6.17 8.57 11.75
N THR A 504 5.25 8.32 12.68
CA THR A 504 5.58 7.77 13.99
C THR A 504 6.06 6.32 13.91
N VAL A 505 7.31 6.08 14.32
CA VAL A 505 7.92 4.75 14.45
C VAL A 505 8.18 4.38 15.91
N THR A 506 8.19 3.09 16.21
CA THR A 506 8.52 2.60 17.57
C THR A 506 10.00 2.18 17.63
N ILE A 507 10.78 2.85 18.48
CA ILE A 507 12.20 2.51 18.72
C ILE A 507 12.34 1.53 19.89
N LEU A 508 11.50 1.68 20.92
CA LEU A 508 11.52 0.86 22.13
C LEU A 508 10.11 0.56 22.63
N GLN A 509 9.86 -0.69 23.01
CA GLN A 509 8.64 -1.13 23.69
C GLN A 509 9.05 -2.12 24.79
N LEU A 510 8.72 -1.82 26.06
CA LEU A 510 9.12 -2.63 27.22
C LEU A 510 8.07 -2.63 28.34
N GLU A 511 7.97 -3.77 29.03
CA GLU A 511 7.33 -3.92 30.33
C GLU A 511 8.32 -4.57 31.30
N THR A 512 8.50 -3.99 32.49
CA THR A 512 9.40 -4.53 33.52
C THR A 512 8.77 -4.53 34.91
N SER A 513 9.21 -5.47 35.75
CA SER A 513 8.88 -5.55 37.18
C SER A 513 10.13 -5.42 38.07
N ALA A 514 11.27 -5.04 37.49
CA ALA A 514 12.55 -4.89 38.16
C ALA A 514 13.33 -3.69 37.64
N ASP A 515 14.20 -3.13 38.49
CA ASP A 515 15.07 -2.01 38.15
C ASP A 515 15.80 -2.28 36.84
N MET A 516 15.88 -1.27 35.97
CA MET A 516 16.37 -1.46 34.61
C MET A 516 17.34 -0.37 34.16
N SER A 517 18.23 -0.78 33.26
CA SER A 517 19.11 0.08 32.48
C SER A 517 19.10 -0.46 31.06
N VAL A 518 18.57 0.31 30.10
CA VAL A 518 18.47 -0.09 28.69
C VAL A 518 19.17 0.91 27.80
N GLU A 519 19.89 0.40 26.80
CA GLU A 519 20.52 1.20 25.76
C GLU A 519 19.57 1.36 24.57
N VAL A 520 19.47 2.57 24.04
CA VAL A 520 18.51 2.92 22.98
C VAL A 520 19.23 3.67 21.87
N PRO A 521 19.36 3.10 20.67
CA PRO A 521 19.95 3.80 19.53
C PRO A 521 18.96 4.84 18.98
N ILE A 522 19.38 6.11 18.95
CA ILE A 522 18.73 7.15 18.17
C ILE A 522 19.60 7.39 16.94
N ASP A 523 19.06 7.18 15.75
CA ASP A 523 19.81 7.24 14.49
C ASP A 523 19.52 8.52 13.68
N ASP A 524 20.25 8.70 12.58
CA ASP A 524 20.23 9.94 11.77
C ASP A 524 18.88 10.22 11.09
N SER A 525 18.02 9.20 10.95
CA SER A 525 16.69 9.38 10.33
C SER A 525 15.64 9.95 11.29
N VAL A 526 15.96 10.07 12.59
CA VAL A 526 15.04 10.54 13.63
C VAL A 526 15.01 12.06 13.72
N PHE A 527 13.83 12.66 13.52
CA PHE A 527 13.63 14.11 13.61
C PHE A 527 13.32 14.59 15.04
N ASP A 528 12.52 13.80 15.77
CA ASP A 528 12.17 13.99 17.17
C ASP A 528 11.86 12.64 17.81
N CYS A 529 11.94 12.55 19.13
CA CYS A 529 11.56 11.34 19.85
C CYS A 529 10.81 11.66 21.15
N GLU A 530 9.86 10.80 21.50
CA GLU A 530 9.02 10.90 22.69
C GLU A 530 9.12 9.63 23.53
N LEU A 531 9.61 9.80 24.77
CA LEU A 531 9.68 8.74 25.77
C LEU A 531 8.44 8.81 26.66
N ARG A 532 7.72 7.70 26.74
CA ARG A 532 6.57 7.49 27.62
C ARG A 532 6.89 6.44 28.67
N ILE A 533 6.56 6.75 29.92
CA ILE A 533 6.71 5.86 31.06
C ILE A 533 5.37 5.84 31.81
N SER A 534 4.71 4.69 31.82
CA SER A 534 3.48 4.43 32.57
C SER A 534 3.77 3.54 33.77
N GLY A 535 3.33 3.95 34.95
CA GLY A 535 3.63 3.37 36.26
C GLY A 535 4.46 4.31 37.15
N GLN A 536 4.52 4.01 38.44
CA GLN A 536 5.29 4.80 39.41
C GLN A 536 6.78 4.42 39.45
N THR A 537 7.65 5.42 39.40
CA THR A 537 9.11 5.28 39.50
C THR A 537 9.65 6.04 40.71
N ASN A 538 10.70 5.50 41.35
CA ASN A 538 11.46 6.19 42.39
C ASN A 538 12.52 7.12 41.78
N THR A 539 13.18 6.67 40.70
CA THR A 539 14.13 7.45 39.91
C THR A 539 13.99 7.10 38.45
N ALA A 540 14.15 8.07 37.55
CA ALA A 540 14.18 7.83 36.11
C ALA A 540 15.09 8.85 35.43
N PHE A 541 16.13 8.37 34.72
CA PHE A 541 17.08 9.21 34.00
C PHE A 541 17.20 8.73 32.56
N PHE A 542 17.15 9.67 31.61
CA PHE A 542 17.50 9.41 30.22
C PHE A 542 18.79 10.15 29.90
N THR A 543 19.82 9.45 29.44
CA THR A 543 21.16 10.02 29.23
C THR A 543 21.51 9.99 27.76
N ASP A 544 21.88 11.13 27.20
CA ASP A 544 22.28 11.23 25.80
C ASP A 544 23.75 10.79 25.57
N PRO A 545 24.17 10.61 24.31
CA PRO A 545 25.53 10.18 23.96
C PRO A 545 26.62 11.19 24.38
N THR A 546 26.25 12.44 24.68
CA THR A 546 27.18 13.46 25.17
C THR A 546 27.41 13.36 26.69
N GLY A 547 26.61 12.55 27.38
CA GLY A 547 26.64 12.35 28.83
C GLY A 547 25.72 13.29 29.60
N THR A 548 24.83 14.01 28.92
CA THR A 548 23.80 14.84 29.59
C THR A 548 22.68 13.93 30.10
N ALA A 549 22.43 13.95 31.41
CA ALA A 549 21.37 13.17 32.04
C ALA A 549 20.15 14.04 32.31
N TYR A 550 19.02 13.69 31.68
CA TYR A 550 17.71 14.30 31.89
C TYR A 550 17.01 13.57 33.04
N ASP A 551 16.76 14.27 34.16
CA ASP A 551 15.99 13.74 35.28
C ASP A 551 14.49 13.80 34.95
N LEU A 552 13.90 12.63 34.69
CA LEU A 552 12.49 12.52 34.32
C LEU A 552 11.54 12.74 35.51
N MET A 553 12.09 12.93 36.71
CA MET A 553 11.34 13.30 37.92
C MET A 553 11.32 14.82 38.17
N ASP A 554 12.18 15.59 37.48
CA ASP A 554 12.30 17.04 37.65
C ASP A 554 11.64 17.80 36.48
N ARG A 555 10.32 17.98 36.58
CA ARG A 555 9.53 18.78 35.62
C ARG A 555 10.14 20.15 35.33
N ALA A 556 10.57 20.88 36.36
CA ALA A 556 11.06 22.24 36.18
C ALA A 556 12.42 22.27 35.46
N GLY A 557 13.27 21.27 35.71
CA GLY A 557 14.52 21.07 34.99
C GLY A 557 14.29 20.74 33.52
N LEU A 558 13.34 19.85 33.21
CA LEU A 558 12.97 19.50 31.84
C LEU A 558 12.41 20.70 31.07
N GLU A 559 11.43 21.42 31.63
CA GLU A 559 10.84 22.62 31.01
C GLU A 559 11.85 23.75 30.80
N ALA A 560 12.92 23.81 31.61
CA ALA A 560 14.00 24.78 31.44
C ALA A 560 15.04 24.37 30.39
N THR A 561 15.00 23.13 29.90
CA THR A 561 15.98 22.60 28.96
C THR A 561 15.57 22.89 27.51
N SER A 562 16.45 23.56 26.76
CA SER A 562 16.19 23.90 25.36
C SER A 562 16.03 22.64 24.50
N GLY A 563 14.97 22.58 23.68
CA GLY A 563 14.69 21.45 22.81
C GLY A 563 14.02 20.26 23.50
N VAL A 564 13.58 20.42 24.76
CA VAL A 564 12.82 19.41 25.50
C VAL A 564 11.42 19.93 25.77
N GLU A 565 10.42 19.11 25.46
CA GLU A 565 9.00 19.39 25.70
C GLU A 565 8.44 18.37 26.68
N VAL A 566 7.80 18.85 27.75
CA VAL A 566 7.09 17.99 28.70
C VAL A 566 5.65 17.87 28.25
N ILE A 567 5.28 16.72 27.68
CA ILE A 567 3.93 16.44 27.19
C ILE A 567 3.00 16.16 28.38
N VAL A 568 3.40 15.22 29.25
CA VAL A 568 2.68 14.89 30.50
C VAL A 568 3.68 14.55 31.60
N HIS A 569 3.36 14.96 32.83
CA HIS A 569 4.19 14.69 33.99
C HIS A 569 3.34 14.52 35.26
N THR A 570 2.83 13.30 35.46
CA THR A 570 2.10 12.88 36.65
C THR A 570 2.89 11.80 37.41
N ASP A 571 2.35 11.37 38.56
CA ASP A 571 2.96 10.29 39.35
C ASP A 571 2.95 8.95 38.59
N THR A 572 1.92 8.71 37.77
CA THR A 572 1.67 7.44 37.07
C THR A 572 1.98 7.49 35.58
N LEU A 573 2.15 8.66 34.97
CA LEU A 573 2.48 8.81 33.55
C LEU A 573 3.45 9.96 33.34
N LYS A 574 4.55 9.69 32.64
CA LYS A 574 5.53 10.68 32.21
C LYS A 574 5.72 10.55 30.71
N ALA A 575 5.56 11.63 29.98
CA ALA A 575 5.76 11.72 28.55
C ALA A 575 6.61 12.97 28.25
N VAL A 576 7.80 12.76 27.70
CA VAL A 576 8.77 13.82 27.43
C VAL A 576 9.26 13.66 26.00
N ARG A 577 9.32 14.76 25.25
CA ARG A 577 9.72 14.81 23.85
C ARG A 577 11.00 15.61 23.70
N TRP A 578 11.92 15.12 22.87
CA TRP A 578 13.14 15.82 22.48
C TRP A 578 13.05 16.22 21.01
N LEU A 579 13.15 17.52 20.76
CA LEU A 579 13.19 18.10 19.43
C LEU A 579 14.64 18.02 18.91
N SER A 580 14.84 17.33 17.79
CA SER A 580 16.17 17.11 17.20
C SER A 580 17.17 16.44 18.17
N PRO A 581 16.87 15.22 18.65
CA PRO A 581 17.75 14.49 19.56
C PRO A 581 19.10 14.20 18.90
N SER A 582 20.18 14.21 19.70
CA SER A 582 21.50 13.84 19.19
C SER A 582 21.55 12.35 18.81
N ALA A 583 22.03 12.06 17.59
CA ALA A 583 22.23 10.69 17.14
C ALA A 583 23.32 9.98 17.98
N GLY A 584 23.06 8.71 18.31
CA GLY A 584 23.94 7.83 19.07
C GLY A 584 23.18 6.96 20.08
N MET A 585 23.94 6.31 20.96
CA MET A 585 23.38 5.43 21.99
C MET A 585 22.98 6.23 23.23
N TRP A 586 21.67 6.30 23.49
CA TRP A 586 21.10 6.83 24.72
C TRP A 586 20.94 5.73 25.77
N VAL A 587 20.87 6.10 27.04
CA VAL A 587 20.68 5.13 28.14
C VAL A 587 19.53 5.57 29.04
N LEU A 588 18.51 4.73 29.17
CA LEU A 588 17.41 4.91 30.12
C LEU A 588 17.67 4.06 31.36
N THR A 589 17.70 4.70 32.54
CA THR A 589 17.86 4.03 33.83
C THR A 589 16.68 4.35 34.73
N THR A 590 16.00 3.34 35.27
CA THR A 590 14.83 3.51 36.13
C THR A 590 14.88 2.59 37.35
N THR A 591 14.31 3.06 38.47
CA THR A 591 14.02 2.23 39.66
C THR A 591 12.53 2.26 39.97
N LEU A 592 11.95 1.10 40.27
CA LEU A 592 10.49 0.98 40.36
C LEU A 592 9.95 1.39 41.74
N ALA A 593 8.77 2.03 41.73
CA ALA A 593 7.89 2.17 42.89
C ALA A 593 6.60 1.33 42.73
N ASP A 594 6.18 1.06 41.50
CA ASP A 594 5.06 0.19 41.09
C ASP A 594 5.50 -1.28 40.89
N PRO A 595 4.66 -2.30 41.08
CA PRO A 595 4.95 -3.69 40.66
C PRO A 595 5.31 -3.88 39.18
N THR A 596 4.79 -3.03 38.28
CA THR A 596 5.04 -3.11 36.83
C THR A 596 5.13 -1.73 36.19
N LEU A 597 6.11 -1.55 35.31
CA LEU A 597 6.35 -0.33 34.55
C LEU A 597 6.24 -0.64 33.05
N SER A 598 5.52 0.18 32.30
CA SER A 598 5.49 0.14 30.83
C SER A 598 6.26 1.34 30.26
N ILE A 599 7.14 1.09 29.30
CA ILE A 599 7.97 2.10 28.64
C ILE A 599 7.85 1.98 27.13
N THR A 600 7.64 3.11 26.47
CA THR A 600 7.60 3.22 25.02
C THR A 600 8.46 4.41 24.57
N LEU A 601 9.33 4.21 23.58
CA LEU A 601 10.00 5.30 22.87
C LEU A 601 9.51 5.31 21.42
N GLN A 602 8.85 6.40 21.04
CA GLN A 602 8.41 6.66 19.67
C GLN A 602 9.20 7.81 19.07
N ALA A 603 9.24 7.88 17.74
CA ALA A 603 9.97 8.92 17.02
C ALA A 603 9.31 9.24 15.68
N THR A 604 9.49 10.46 15.20
CA THR A 604 9.23 10.80 13.79
C THR A 604 10.46 10.46 12.97
N SER A 605 10.33 9.61 11.95
CA SER A 605 11.47 9.05 11.22
C SER A 605 11.18 8.80 9.74
N THR A 606 12.16 9.06 8.86
CA THR A 606 12.09 8.61 7.46
C THR A 606 12.23 7.10 7.31
N LEU A 607 12.93 6.45 8.24
CA LEU A 607 13.19 5.01 8.22
C LEU A 607 12.18 4.24 9.06
N ASP A 608 11.50 3.29 8.43
CA ASP A 608 10.58 2.34 9.08
C ASP A 608 10.62 0.98 8.37
N PHE A 609 9.83 0.01 8.86
CA PHE A 609 9.61 -1.25 8.16
C PHE A 609 8.18 -1.75 8.32
N LEU A 610 7.70 -2.46 7.30
CA LEU A 610 6.50 -3.28 7.37
C LEU A 610 6.86 -4.75 7.47
N ASN A 611 6.02 -5.53 8.13
CA ASN A 611 6.19 -6.97 8.22
C ASN A 611 4.87 -7.74 8.16
N ASP A 612 4.91 -8.87 7.46
CA ASP A 612 3.82 -9.85 7.39
C ASP A 612 4.39 -11.28 7.31
N PHE A 613 3.57 -12.26 7.71
CA PHE A 613 3.96 -13.67 7.66
C PHE A 613 3.38 -14.34 6.42
N ALA A 614 4.22 -15.12 5.74
CA ALA A 614 3.86 -15.84 4.53
C ALA A 614 4.33 -17.31 4.59
N VAL A 615 3.68 -18.14 3.80
CA VAL A 615 4.07 -19.52 3.52
C VAL A 615 4.54 -19.64 2.08
N LEU A 616 5.54 -20.47 1.82
CA LEU A 616 5.91 -20.84 0.46
C LEU A 616 4.90 -21.87 -0.03
N ASP A 617 4.04 -21.49 -0.95
CA ASP A 617 3.09 -22.38 -1.60
C ASP A 617 3.78 -23.01 -2.83
N PRO A 618 4.00 -24.33 -2.86
CA PRO A 618 4.59 -25.01 -4.01
C PRO A 618 3.54 -25.39 -5.07
N SER A 619 2.28 -24.99 -4.89
CA SER A 619 1.19 -25.33 -5.81
C SER A 619 1.44 -24.78 -7.22
N PRO A 620 0.85 -25.41 -8.26
CA PRO A 620 1.05 -24.96 -9.64
C PRO A 620 0.43 -23.57 -9.93
N PRO A 621 0.89 -22.81 -10.95
CA PRO A 621 1.88 -23.18 -11.98
C PRO A 621 3.35 -23.13 -11.53
N HIS A 622 3.69 -22.30 -10.54
CA HIS A 622 5.04 -22.12 -10.00
C HIS A 622 4.99 -21.73 -8.51
N PRO A 623 6.07 -21.96 -7.72
CA PRO A 623 6.07 -21.65 -6.30
C PRO A 623 6.08 -20.15 -6.00
N HIS A 624 5.32 -19.72 -5.01
CA HIS A 624 5.24 -18.31 -4.58
C HIS A 624 5.03 -18.16 -3.07
N TYR A 625 5.26 -16.96 -2.57
CA TYR A 625 4.95 -16.62 -1.18
C TYR A 625 3.48 -16.20 -1.07
N ARG A 626 2.73 -16.87 -0.20
CA ARG A 626 1.34 -16.54 0.10
C ARG A 626 1.25 -16.03 1.55
N PRO A 627 0.71 -14.83 1.78
CA PRO A 627 0.42 -14.34 3.13
C PRO A 627 -0.53 -15.28 3.88
N ILE A 628 -0.35 -15.37 5.19
CA ILE A 628 -1.32 -16.06 6.05
C ILE A 628 -2.46 -15.13 6.42
N GLU A 629 -3.64 -15.71 6.65
CA GLU A 629 -4.75 -15.01 7.27
C GLU A 629 -4.62 -15.09 8.80
N GLY A 630 -4.92 -13.98 9.48
CA GLY A 630 -4.92 -13.93 10.94
C GLY A 630 -3.54 -14.07 11.60
N GLN A 631 -3.49 -14.75 12.75
CA GLN A 631 -2.29 -14.90 13.57
C GLN A 631 -1.41 -16.08 13.11
N PRO A 632 -0.07 -15.97 13.19
CA PRO A 632 0.84 -17.06 12.82
C PRO A 632 0.80 -18.20 13.83
N LEU A 633 1.10 -19.42 13.37
CA LEU A 633 1.14 -20.59 14.22
C LEU A 633 2.43 -20.64 15.06
N MET A 634 2.32 -21.00 16.33
CA MET A 634 3.49 -21.22 17.19
C MET A 634 4.33 -22.41 16.72
N ASN A 635 5.65 -22.37 16.99
CA ASN A 635 6.60 -23.41 16.61
C ASN A 635 6.60 -23.76 15.11
N THR A 636 6.08 -22.88 14.26
CA THR A 636 5.98 -23.09 12.82
C THR A 636 7.00 -22.22 12.09
N ILE A 637 7.47 -22.71 10.94
CA ILE A 637 8.41 -22.00 10.08
C ILE A 637 7.60 -21.21 9.06
N TYR A 638 7.86 -19.91 9.00
CA TYR A 638 7.27 -19.00 8.02
C TYR A 638 8.35 -18.34 7.18
N TYR A 639 7.92 -17.63 6.14
CA TYR A 639 8.70 -16.58 5.51
C TYR A 639 8.18 -15.25 6.04
N LEU A 640 9.03 -14.51 6.72
CA LEU A 640 8.74 -13.17 7.18
C LEU A 640 9.02 -12.21 6.01
N GLU A 641 7.98 -11.59 5.50
CA GLU A 641 8.10 -10.48 4.58
C GLU A 641 8.57 -9.25 5.36
N ILE A 642 9.64 -8.61 4.91
CA ILE A 642 10.12 -7.33 5.43
C ILE A 642 10.15 -6.34 4.28
N THR A 643 9.37 -5.27 4.39
CA THR A 643 9.44 -4.12 3.47
C THR A 643 10.12 -2.96 4.19
N LEU A 644 11.29 -2.51 3.72
CA LEU A 644 12.00 -1.37 4.30
C LEU A 644 11.48 -0.06 3.69
N VAL A 645 11.01 0.84 4.55
CA VAL A 645 10.45 2.13 4.17
C VAL A 645 11.50 3.21 4.41
N GLY A 646 11.85 4.01 3.39
CA GLY A 646 12.83 5.11 3.53
C GLY A 646 14.29 4.69 3.66
N HIS A 647 14.64 3.46 3.29
CA HIS A 647 15.99 2.92 3.50
C HIS A 647 17.07 3.54 2.59
N LEU A 648 16.71 3.98 1.38
CA LEU A 648 17.63 4.67 0.48
C LEU A 648 17.88 6.10 0.96
N GLU A 649 16.81 6.80 1.33
CA GLU A 649 16.85 8.16 1.84
C GLU A 649 17.61 8.26 3.16
N SER A 650 17.51 7.22 3.99
CA SER A 650 18.20 7.14 5.28
C SER A 650 19.59 6.52 5.17
N ASP A 651 20.07 6.19 3.96
CA ASP A 651 21.39 5.59 3.70
C ASP A 651 21.64 4.32 4.54
N VAL A 652 20.70 3.37 4.52
CA VAL A 652 20.84 2.10 5.24
C VAL A 652 21.95 1.27 4.61
N ALA A 653 23.08 1.17 5.31
CA ALA A 653 24.25 0.42 4.86
C ALA A 653 24.06 -1.10 4.99
N VAL A 654 23.49 -1.55 6.12
CA VAL A 654 23.25 -2.97 6.37
C VAL A 654 22.09 -3.19 7.33
N VAL A 655 21.28 -4.22 7.05
CA VAL A 655 20.36 -4.81 8.02
C VAL A 655 21.10 -5.96 8.70
N SER A 656 21.37 -5.83 10.00
CA SER A 656 22.21 -6.79 10.73
C SER A 656 21.45 -8.04 11.14
N ALA A 657 20.22 -7.89 11.65
CA ALA A 657 19.42 -9.00 12.13
C ALA A 657 17.94 -8.63 12.27
N ILE A 658 17.11 -9.67 12.28
CA ILE A 658 15.72 -9.62 12.71
C ILE A 658 15.59 -10.40 14.01
N GLN A 659 15.02 -9.79 15.03
CA GLN A 659 14.90 -10.35 16.36
C GLN A 659 13.44 -10.47 16.77
N PHE A 660 13.06 -11.62 17.32
CA PHE A 660 11.78 -11.78 18.01
C PHE A 660 12.01 -11.54 19.48
N VAL A 661 11.38 -10.50 20.03
CA VAL A 661 11.66 -10.01 21.39
C VAL A 661 10.40 -10.04 22.24
N ASP A 662 10.51 -10.48 23.49
CA ASP A 662 9.38 -10.43 24.41
C ASP A 662 9.14 -9.00 24.96
N LYS A 663 8.09 -8.85 25.77
CA LYS A 663 7.76 -7.59 26.43
C LYS A 663 8.86 -7.09 27.37
N ALA A 664 9.73 -7.94 27.89
CA ALA A 664 10.85 -7.53 28.73
C ALA A 664 12.09 -7.10 27.90
N GLY A 665 12.00 -7.14 26.57
CA GLY A 665 13.08 -6.80 25.64
C GLY A 665 14.10 -7.92 25.44
N VAL A 666 13.82 -9.13 25.94
CA VAL A 666 14.69 -10.30 25.79
C VAL A 666 14.53 -10.87 24.38
N VAL A 667 15.65 -11.11 23.71
CA VAL A 667 15.68 -11.76 22.38
C VAL A 667 15.38 -13.24 22.54
N LEU A 668 14.21 -13.66 22.06
CA LEU A 668 13.76 -15.06 22.03
C LEU A 668 14.32 -15.82 20.84
N ARG A 669 14.51 -15.10 19.73
CA ARG A 669 15.04 -15.61 18.47
C ARG A 669 15.74 -14.50 17.70
N GLU A 670 16.74 -14.88 16.93
CA GLU A 670 17.39 -14.00 15.97
C GLU A 670 17.51 -14.72 14.63
N VAL A 671 17.18 -14.02 13.55
CA VAL A 671 17.22 -14.49 12.17
C VAL A 671 18.11 -13.55 11.37
N GLU A 672 19.00 -14.11 10.56
CA GLU A 672 19.88 -13.34 9.69
C GLU A 672 19.08 -12.71 8.54
N TYR A 673 19.46 -11.49 8.15
CA TYR A 673 18.98 -10.85 6.92
C TYR A 673 20.02 -11.11 5.82
N PRO A 674 19.83 -12.09 4.91
CA PRO A 674 20.90 -12.61 4.05
C PRO A 674 21.13 -11.76 2.79
N PHE A 675 20.52 -10.58 2.70
CA PHE A 675 20.56 -9.73 1.52
C PHE A 675 21.20 -8.38 1.86
N ALA A 676 21.68 -7.67 0.82
CA ALA A 676 21.85 -6.21 0.96
C ALA A 676 20.48 -5.58 1.26
N ALA A 677 20.47 -4.38 1.85
CA ALA A 677 19.22 -3.63 2.07
C ALA A 677 18.45 -3.53 0.74
N LYS A 678 17.20 -3.95 0.76
CA LYS A 678 16.28 -3.97 -0.38
C LYS A 678 14.93 -3.48 0.07
N ASP A 679 14.15 -2.93 -0.86
CA ASP A 679 12.78 -2.48 -0.60
C ASP A 679 11.95 -3.57 0.07
N GLN A 680 12.07 -4.82 -0.37
CA GLN A 680 11.29 -5.94 0.13
C GLN A 680 12.10 -7.23 0.10
N ALA A 681 11.92 -8.09 1.11
CA ALA A 681 12.57 -9.39 1.20
C ALA A 681 11.71 -10.42 1.95
N TYR A 682 11.73 -11.66 1.48
CA TYR A 682 11.16 -12.82 2.18
C TYR A 682 12.24 -13.59 2.91
N ILE A 683 12.12 -13.69 4.22
CA ILE A 683 13.16 -14.23 5.09
C ILE A 683 12.61 -15.43 5.81
N ARG A 684 13.19 -16.59 5.51
CA ARG A 684 12.79 -17.83 6.17
C ARG A 684 13.11 -17.75 7.66
N THR A 685 12.10 -17.91 8.50
CA THR A 685 12.26 -17.91 9.94
C THR A 685 12.78 -19.26 10.45
N ASP A 686 13.28 -19.25 11.69
CA ASP A 686 13.24 -20.44 12.54
C ASP A 686 11.80 -20.68 13.04
N PRO A 687 11.48 -21.84 13.65
CA PRO A 687 10.23 -22.03 14.36
C PRO A 687 9.93 -20.83 15.28
N LEU A 688 8.76 -20.20 15.09
CA LEU A 688 8.37 -19.03 15.86
C LEU A 688 8.33 -19.32 17.37
N PRO A 689 8.59 -18.32 18.24
CA PRO A 689 8.42 -18.46 19.68
C PRO A 689 7.01 -18.98 20.06
N ASP A 690 6.93 -19.68 21.18
CA ASP A 690 5.69 -20.20 21.77
C ASP A 690 5.00 -19.22 22.74
N GLN A 691 5.49 -17.99 22.77
CA GLN A 691 4.98 -16.90 23.59
C GLN A 691 4.89 -15.61 22.75
N PRO A 692 4.09 -14.62 23.16
CA PRO A 692 3.98 -13.34 22.45
C PRO A 692 5.32 -12.62 22.25
N PHE A 693 5.48 -11.95 21.12
CA PHE A 693 6.72 -11.26 20.76
C PHE A 693 6.48 -10.06 19.83
N TYR A 694 7.40 -9.10 19.84
CA TYR A 694 7.54 -8.08 18.80
C TYR A 694 8.58 -8.49 17.77
N VAL A 695 8.39 -8.06 16.52
CA VAL A 695 9.44 -8.14 15.50
C VAL A 695 10.31 -6.89 15.64
N ARG A 696 11.62 -7.08 15.78
CA ARG A 696 12.60 -6.00 15.90
C ARG A 696 13.63 -6.10 14.80
N VAL A 697 13.78 -5.05 14.00
CA VAL A 697 14.80 -4.97 12.94
C VAL A 697 15.93 -4.05 13.41
N VAL A 698 17.17 -4.51 13.24
CA VAL A 698 18.37 -3.76 13.64
C VAL A 698 19.39 -3.71 12.51
N GLY A 699 20.10 -2.59 12.40
CA GLY A 699 21.11 -2.41 11.38
C GLY A 699 22.01 -1.20 11.63
N PHE A 700 22.76 -0.82 10.60
CA PHE A 700 23.61 0.37 10.58
C PHE A 700 23.33 1.23 9.36
N LEU A 701 23.41 2.54 9.55
CA LEU A 701 23.38 3.55 8.49
C LEU A 701 24.80 3.78 7.94
N GLY A 702 24.92 4.44 6.79
CA GLY A 702 26.22 4.79 6.18
C GLY A 702 27.07 5.72 7.06
N SER A 703 26.44 6.45 7.98
CA SER A 703 27.12 7.21 9.05
C SER A 703 27.87 6.34 10.07
N GLY A 704 27.55 5.05 10.15
CA GLY A 704 28.00 4.12 11.18
C GLY A 704 27.12 4.10 12.43
N ASN A 705 26.08 4.94 12.52
CA ASN A 705 25.12 4.88 13.60
C ASN A 705 24.25 3.61 13.50
N ARG A 706 23.95 3.02 14.66
CA ARG A 706 23.04 1.88 14.76
C ARG A 706 21.61 2.39 14.72
N TRP A 707 20.73 1.69 14.00
CA TRP A 707 19.30 1.94 14.01
C TRP A 707 18.54 0.69 14.50
N MET A 708 17.34 0.92 15.03
CA MET A 708 16.46 -0.12 15.57
C MET A 708 15.00 0.32 15.45
N ARG A 709 14.15 -0.58 14.95
CA ARG A 709 12.70 -0.37 14.87
C ARG A 709 11.97 -1.61 15.38
N TYR A 710 10.84 -1.41 16.05
CA TYR A 710 9.93 -2.44 16.52
C TYR A 710 8.66 -2.45 15.68
N SER A 711 8.06 -3.62 15.50
CA SER A 711 6.70 -3.72 14.98
C SER A 711 5.76 -2.98 15.93
N GLY A 712 4.83 -2.19 15.38
CA GLY A 712 3.87 -1.42 16.19
C GLY A 712 2.87 -2.26 16.98
N VAL A 713 2.81 -3.57 16.70
CA VAL A 713 1.82 -4.51 17.22
C VAL A 713 2.55 -5.76 17.74
N GLU A 714 2.07 -6.31 18.87
CA GLU A 714 2.57 -7.57 19.43
C GLU A 714 2.01 -8.75 18.64
N VAL A 715 2.87 -9.68 18.22
CA VAL A 715 2.48 -10.92 17.54
C VAL A 715 2.13 -11.97 18.59
N TRP A 716 0.94 -12.56 18.45
CA TRP A 716 0.43 -13.59 19.34
C TRP A 716 0.37 -14.92 18.59
N PRO A 717 1.41 -15.76 18.67
CA PRO A 717 1.42 -17.02 17.95
C PRO A 717 0.38 -17.99 18.54
N VAL A 718 -0.33 -18.72 17.67
CA VAL A 718 -1.50 -19.54 18.02
C VAL A 718 -1.31 -21.02 17.66
N GLU A 719 -2.10 -21.93 18.24
CA GLU A 719 -2.11 -23.36 17.86
C GLU A 719 -3.31 -23.71 16.96
N THR A 720 -4.09 -22.73 16.53
CA THR A 720 -5.26 -22.92 15.66
C THR A 720 -5.14 -22.07 14.41
N GLY A 721 -5.26 -22.71 13.25
CA GLY A 721 -5.37 -22.04 11.97
C GLY A 721 -6.83 -21.80 11.62
N VAL A 722 -7.15 -20.60 11.14
CA VAL A 722 -8.43 -20.32 10.49
C VAL A 722 -8.10 -19.71 9.14
N ASP A 723 -8.30 -20.49 8.09
CA ASP A 723 -8.10 -20.04 6.72
C ASP A 723 -9.48 -19.84 6.06
N LEU A 724 -9.68 -18.73 5.36
CA LEU A 724 -10.90 -18.49 4.57
C LEU A 724 -10.87 -19.34 3.29
N PHE A 725 -11.98 -20.03 2.99
CA PHE A 725 -12.20 -20.76 1.75
C PHE A 725 -13.56 -20.38 1.14
N ALA A 726 -13.66 -19.21 0.53
CA ALA A 726 -14.91 -18.80 -0.11
C ALA A 726 -15.29 -19.76 -1.26
N THR A 727 -16.55 -20.20 -1.30
CA THR A 727 -17.10 -21.08 -2.34
C THR A 727 -17.47 -20.34 -3.62
N SER A 728 -17.64 -19.02 -3.58
CA SER A 728 -17.93 -18.16 -4.73
C SER A 728 -16.80 -17.18 -4.97
N GLU A 729 -16.32 -17.10 -6.22
CA GLU A 729 -15.21 -16.23 -6.68
C GLU A 729 -15.16 -14.90 -5.94
N GLU A 730 -16.27 -14.17 -5.93
CA GLU A 730 -16.41 -12.94 -5.16
C GLU A 730 -17.69 -13.05 -4.33
N LEU A 731 -17.55 -13.02 -3.00
CA LEU A 731 -18.68 -13.11 -2.08
C LEU A 731 -19.61 -11.91 -2.29
N SER A 732 -20.73 -12.16 -2.98
CA SER A 732 -21.61 -11.10 -3.47
C SER A 732 -23.00 -11.63 -3.81
N ALA A 733 -24.03 -10.78 -3.70
CA ALA A 733 -25.41 -11.13 -4.09
C ALA A 733 -26.24 -9.87 -4.42
N HIS A 734 -27.35 -10.05 -5.14
CA HIS A 734 -28.31 -8.97 -5.40
C HIS A 734 -29.21 -8.72 -4.17
N PRO A 735 -29.83 -7.53 -4.04
CA PRO A 735 -30.84 -7.27 -3.02
C PRO A 735 -31.97 -8.31 -3.00
N GLY A 736 -32.21 -8.90 -1.82
CA GLY A 736 -33.18 -9.98 -1.62
C GLY A 736 -32.64 -11.40 -1.88
N GLU A 737 -31.39 -11.55 -2.29
CA GLU A 737 -30.74 -12.85 -2.51
C GLU A 737 -29.79 -13.20 -1.35
N SER A 738 -29.34 -14.45 -1.35
CA SER A 738 -28.36 -14.99 -0.41
C SER A 738 -27.15 -15.54 -1.14
N ALA A 739 -26.00 -15.45 -0.49
CA ALA A 739 -24.78 -16.16 -0.90
C ALA A 739 -24.13 -16.83 0.32
N THR A 740 -23.26 -17.79 0.06
CA THR A 740 -22.54 -18.53 1.10
C THR A 740 -21.03 -18.38 0.93
N ALA A 741 -20.31 -18.42 2.04
CA ALA A 741 -18.85 -18.52 2.08
C ALA A 741 -18.46 -19.66 3.01
N ASN A 742 -17.41 -20.42 2.66
CA ASN A 742 -16.87 -21.42 3.57
C ASN A 742 -15.58 -20.92 4.23
N PHE A 743 -15.30 -21.41 5.42
CA PHE A 743 -14.09 -21.13 6.18
C PHE A 743 -13.53 -22.47 6.63
N LEU A 744 -12.24 -22.72 6.39
CA LEU A 744 -11.58 -23.93 6.89
C LEU A 744 -10.92 -23.62 8.21
N VAL A 745 -11.38 -24.33 9.24
CA VAL A 745 -10.81 -24.24 10.57
C VAL A 745 -9.95 -25.47 10.79
N THR A 746 -8.67 -25.27 11.08
CA THR A 746 -7.68 -26.34 11.29
C THR A 746 -7.10 -26.27 12.70
N ASN A 747 -7.15 -27.39 13.43
CA ASN A 747 -6.56 -27.47 14.76
C ASN A 747 -5.12 -28.03 14.71
N TYR A 748 -4.12 -27.25 15.11
CA TYR A 748 -2.74 -27.70 15.27
C TYR A 748 -2.34 -27.95 16.74
N GLY A 749 -3.23 -27.62 17.68
CA GLY A 749 -3.01 -27.71 19.11
C GLY A 749 -3.62 -28.96 19.74
N ILE A 750 -4.02 -28.81 21.01
CA ILE A 750 -4.67 -29.87 21.78
C ILE A 750 -6.05 -30.16 21.19
N GLU A 751 -6.43 -31.44 21.15
CA GLU A 751 -7.78 -31.83 20.74
C GLU A 751 -8.84 -31.18 21.65
N SER A 752 -9.78 -30.47 21.05
CA SER A 752 -10.69 -29.60 21.79
C SER A 752 -11.98 -29.36 21.00
N TYR A 753 -12.99 -28.86 21.69
CA TYR A 753 -14.10 -28.20 21.03
C TYR A 753 -13.70 -26.77 20.66
N PHE A 754 -14.10 -26.34 19.48
CA PHE A 754 -13.95 -25.00 18.95
C PHE A 754 -15.33 -24.36 18.84
N THR A 755 -15.46 -23.15 19.38
CA THR A 755 -16.62 -22.28 19.15
C THR A 755 -16.34 -21.40 17.95
N ILE A 756 -17.28 -21.31 17.02
CA ILE A 756 -17.16 -20.51 15.80
C ILE A 756 -18.16 -19.36 15.88
N THR A 757 -17.65 -18.13 15.79
CA THR A 757 -18.44 -16.89 15.88
C THR A 757 -18.20 -16.01 14.67
N GLY A 758 -19.26 -15.39 14.17
CA GLY A 758 -19.22 -14.59 12.95
C GLY A 758 -20.02 -13.32 13.16
N ILE A 759 -19.45 -12.20 12.73
CA ILE A 759 -20.02 -10.87 12.85
C ILE A 759 -19.79 -10.12 11.56
N ASP A 760 -20.70 -9.21 11.21
CA ASP A 760 -20.54 -8.29 10.10
C ASP A 760 -21.16 -6.93 10.44
N ASP A 761 -20.70 -5.87 9.77
CA ASP A 761 -21.03 -4.47 10.06
C ASP A 761 -22.38 -4.02 9.47
N LEU A 762 -22.88 -4.68 8.41
CA LEU A 762 -24.19 -4.42 7.81
C LEU A 762 -25.28 -5.45 8.17
N TYR A 763 -24.98 -6.40 9.06
CA TYR A 763 -25.89 -7.47 9.51
C TYR A 763 -26.42 -8.37 8.38
N PHE A 764 -25.64 -8.55 7.31
CA PHE A 764 -25.91 -9.49 6.23
C PHE A 764 -25.63 -10.92 6.66
N LEU A 765 -24.72 -11.16 7.61
CA LEU A 765 -24.43 -12.51 8.09
C LEU A 765 -25.62 -13.03 8.93
N THR A 766 -26.27 -14.09 8.43
CA THR A 766 -27.49 -14.63 9.07
C THR A 766 -27.19 -15.74 10.07
N PHE A 767 -26.34 -16.70 9.70
CA PHE A 767 -25.90 -17.78 10.58
C PHE A 767 -24.65 -18.46 10.03
N MET A 768 -24.03 -19.28 10.88
CA MET A 768 -22.91 -20.14 10.52
C MET A 768 -23.12 -21.57 11.02
N VAL A 769 -22.65 -22.55 10.27
CA VAL A 769 -22.75 -23.96 10.63
C VAL A 769 -21.48 -24.73 10.25
N PRO A 770 -20.88 -25.50 11.17
CA PRO A 770 -21.22 -25.62 12.59
C PRO A 770 -20.78 -24.39 13.40
N ASP A 771 -21.56 -24.00 14.42
CA ASP A 771 -21.20 -22.98 15.42
C ASP A 771 -20.31 -23.54 16.56
N ARG A 772 -20.22 -24.87 16.66
CA ARG A 772 -19.36 -25.60 17.59
C ARG A 772 -18.91 -26.94 16.99
N VAL A 773 -17.63 -27.24 17.02
CA VAL A 773 -17.04 -28.44 16.39
C VAL A 773 -15.92 -29.04 17.25
N PHE A 774 -15.78 -30.36 17.27
CA PHE A 774 -14.62 -31.01 17.89
C PHE A 774 -13.58 -31.27 16.82
N LEU A 775 -12.33 -30.85 17.05
CA LEU A 775 -11.21 -31.08 16.13
C LEU A 775 -10.06 -31.76 16.88
N SER A 776 -9.65 -32.93 16.38
CA SER A 776 -8.40 -33.57 16.75
C SER A 776 -7.19 -32.79 16.19
N ASN A 777 -5.99 -33.13 16.66
CA ASN A 777 -4.76 -32.54 16.15
C ASN A 777 -4.60 -32.83 14.64
N ASN A 778 -4.28 -31.79 13.86
CA ASN A 778 -4.24 -31.75 12.39
C ASN A 778 -5.58 -32.06 11.69
N GLU A 779 -6.71 -31.98 12.39
CA GLU A 779 -8.03 -32.08 11.77
C GLU A 779 -8.51 -30.72 11.27
N SER A 780 -9.15 -30.71 10.11
CA SER A 780 -9.77 -29.53 9.52
C SER A 780 -11.26 -29.74 9.30
N VAL A 781 -12.04 -28.68 9.40
CA VAL A 781 -13.47 -28.67 9.10
C VAL A 781 -13.86 -27.43 8.31
N GLU A 782 -14.81 -27.58 7.39
CA GLU A 782 -15.44 -26.47 6.69
C GLU A 782 -16.61 -25.92 7.52
N VAL A 783 -16.61 -24.61 7.72
CA VAL A 783 -17.68 -23.83 8.34
C VAL A 783 -18.35 -23.01 7.25
N GLU A 784 -19.64 -23.23 7.02
CA GLU A 784 -20.44 -22.46 6.07
C GLU A 784 -21.04 -21.25 6.77
N ALA A 785 -20.83 -20.06 6.20
CA ALA A 785 -21.46 -18.80 6.58
C ALA A 785 -22.48 -18.39 5.51
N GLN A 786 -23.72 -18.12 5.92
CA GLN A 786 -24.78 -17.66 5.02
C GLN A 786 -25.06 -16.18 5.19
N PHE A 787 -25.04 -15.47 4.07
CA PHE A 787 -25.31 -14.04 3.99
C PHE A 787 -26.65 -13.81 3.28
N PHE A 788 -27.39 -12.79 3.72
CA PHE A 788 -28.63 -12.34 3.09
C PHE A 788 -28.60 -10.83 2.91
N VAL A 789 -28.84 -10.38 1.68
CA VAL A 789 -28.87 -8.96 1.35
C VAL A 789 -30.30 -8.43 1.49
N PRO A 790 -30.56 -7.42 2.35
CA PRO A 790 -31.87 -6.78 2.45
C PRO A 790 -32.35 -6.20 1.11
N LEU A 791 -33.67 -6.15 0.90
CA LEU A 791 -34.26 -5.62 -0.34
C LEU A 791 -34.01 -4.12 -0.55
N ASP A 792 -33.74 -3.39 0.53
CA ASP A 792 -33.41 -1.97 0.55
C ASP A 792 -31.89 -1.70 0.60
N ALA A 793 -31.06 -2.75 0.53
CA ALA A 793 -29.62 -2.59 0.39
C ALA A 793 -29.31 -1.84 -0.90
N THR A 794 -28.40 -0.88 -0.79
CA THR A 794 -27.97 -0.07 -1.93
C THR A 794 -26.89 -0.81 -2.69
N HIS A 795 -26.96 -0.75 -4.01
CA HIS A 795 -25.92 -1.30 -4.87
C HIS A 795 -24.56 -0.68 -4.54
N GLY A 796 -23.57 -1.55 -4.38
CA GLY A 796 -22.18 -1.21 -4.13
C GLY A 796 -21.79 -1.10 -2.67
N GLN A 797 -22.73 -1.26 -1.73
CA GLN A 797 -22.41 -1.44 -0.32
C GLN A 797 -21.54 -2.69 -0.11
N VAL A 798 -20.55 -2.58 0.75
CA VAL A 798 -19.67 -3.68 1.14
C VAL A 798 -19.83 -3.95 2.63
N SER A 799 -20.23 -5.18 2.97
CA SER A 799 -20.21 -5.67 4.36
C SER A 799 -18.89 -6.39 4.65
N THR A 800 -18.24 -6.05 5.75
CA THR A 800 -17.02 -6.70 6.21
C THR A 800 -17.36 -7.71 7.30
N ALA A 801 -17.24 -8.99 6.96
CA ALA A 801 -17.52 -10.11 7.83
C ALA A 801 -16.23 -10.67 8.45
N ILE A 802 -16.26 -10.91 9.75
CA ILE A 802 -15.16 -11.50 10.52
C ILE A 802 -15.64 -12.81 11.09
N VAL A 803 -14.92 -13.90 10.78
CA VAL A 803 -15.19 -15.23 11.34
C VAL A 803 -14.04 -15.64 12.23
N THR A 804 -14.36 -16.02 13.45
CA THR A 804 -13.40 -16.32 14.52
C THR A 804 -13.61 -17.74 15.03
N ALA A 805 -12.52 -18.50 15.17
CA ALA A 805 -12.53 -19.81 15.84
C ALA A 805 -11.76 -19.76 17.15
N ARG A 806 -12.38 -20.25 18.23
CA ARG A 806 -11.81 -20.26 19.58
C ARG A 806 -11.86 -21.63 20.21
N SER A 807 -10.72 -22.10 20.73
CA SER A 807 -10.66 -23.35 21.52
C SER A 807 -11.31 -23.18 22.90
N GLU A 808 -12.10 -24.18 23.32
CA GLU A 808 -12.72 -24.21 24.66
C GLU A 808 -11.75 -24.62 25.78
N LEU A 809 -10.64 -25.30 25.44
CA LEU A 809 -9.61 -25.70 26.40
C LEU A 809 -8.48 -24.66 26.50
N GLN A 810 -8.22 -23.94 25.41
CA GLN A 810 -7.18 -22.91 25.31
C GLN A 810 -7.82 -21.61 24.86
N THR A 811 -8.46 -20.90 25.79
CA THR A 811 -9.32 -19.75 25.49
C THR A 811 -8.61 -18.52 24.94
N GLN A 812 -7.27 -18.49 24.99
CA GLN A 812 -6.41 -17.47 24.37
C GLN A 812 -5.91 -17.85 22.97
N ASN A 813 -6.14 -19.10 22.54
CA ASN A 813 -5.81 -19.59 21.20
C ASN A 813 -6.98 -19.29 20.26
N VAL A 814 -6.97 -18.10 19.66
CA VAL A 814 -8.02 -17.58 18.80
C VAL A 814 -7.42 -17.12 17.49
N ASN A 815 -8.04 -17.51 16.38
CA ASN A 815 -7.67 -17.04 15.06
C ASN A 815 -8.93 -16.62 14.28
N SER A 816 -8.76 -15.68 13.35
CA SER A 816 -9.87 -15.08 12.62
C SER A 816 -9.52 -14.90 11.14
N ALA A 817 -10.54 -14.91 10.29
CA ALA A 817 -10.42 -14.55 8.89
C ALA A 817 -11.47 -13.48 8.52
N ILE A 818 -11.12 -12.62 7.56
CA ILE A 818 -12.00 -11.54 7.08
C ILE A 818 -12.48 -11.84 5.67
N ALA A 819 -13.75 -11.58 5.41
CA ALA A 819 -14.35 -11.62 4.09
C ALA A 819 -15.11 -10.32 3.81
N HIS A 820 -15.09 -9.87 2.56
CA HIS A 820 -15.86 -8.73 2.10
C HIS A 820 -17.03 -9.20 1.24
N PHE A 821 -18.25 -8.84 1.63
CA PHE A 821 -19.49 -9.16 0.95
C PHE A 821 -19.98 -7.95 0.16
N ILE A 822 -20.12 -8.07 -1.16
CA ILE A 822 -20.47 -6.93 -2.03
C ILE A 822 -21.92 -7.04 -2.49
N VAL A 823 -22.69 -5.96 -2.34
CA VAL A 823 -24.05 -5.86 -2.90
C VAL A 823 -23.98 -5.55 -4.39
N LEU A 824 -24.42 -6.51 -5.19
CA LEU A 824 -24.45 -6.39 -6.65
C LEU A 824 -25.66 -5.60 -7.14
N SER A 825 -25.56 -5.03 -8.34
CA SER A 825 -26.67 -4.34 -8.99
C SER A 825 -27.74 -5.35 -9.38
N SER A 826 -29.01 -4.96 -9.23
CA SER A 826 -30.15 -5.74 -9.74
C SER A 826 -30.42 -5.50 -11.24
N VAL A 827 -29.70 -4.57 -11.87
CA VAL A 827 -29.86 -4.17 -13.27
C VAL A 827 -28.50 -4.26 -13.98
N VAL A 828 -28.43 -5.04 -15.05
CA VAL A 828 -27.29 -4.99 -15.98
C VAL A 828 -27.45 -3.75 -16.85
N ASP A 829 -26.53 -2.80 -16.69
CA ASP A 829 -26.53 -1.55 -17.43
C ASP A 829 -25.22 -1.38 -18.21
N LEU A 830 -25.35 -1.26 -19.53
CA LEU A 830 -24.25 -1.01 -20.46
C LEU A 830 -24.40 0.37 -21.13
N SER A 831 -25.40 1.15 -20.74
CA SER A 831 -25.67 2.45 -21.32
C SER A 831 -24.81 3.52 -20.65
N LEU A 832 -24.17 4.35 -21.46
CA LEU A 832 -23.38 5.47 -20.94
C LEU A 832 -24.32 6.56 -20.41
N PRO A 833 -23.98 7.21 -19.28
CA PRO A 833 -24.65 8.42 -18.84
C PRO A 833 -24.74 9.47 -19.95
N THR A 834 -25.84 10.20 -19.99
CA THR A 834 -25.95 11.38 -20.86
C THR A 834 -25.34 12.59 -20.16
N CYS A 835 -24.51 13.37 -20.87
CA CYS A 835 -24.11 14.71 -20.44
C CYS A 835 -24.60 15.76 -21.45
N THR A 836 -25.22 16.84 -20.96
CA THR A 836 -25.62 17.99 -21.78
C THR A 836 -25.18 19.31 -21.15
N LEU A 837 -24.40 20.11 -21.89
CA LEU A 837 -24.05 21.47 -21.51
C LEU A 837 -25.27 22.39 -21.65
N THR A 838 -25.51 23.23 -20.64
CA THR A 838 -26.65 24.16 -20.59
C THR A 838 -26.24 25.63 -20.79
N ASN A 839 -24.94 25.91 -20.75
CA ASN A 839 -24.36 27.21 -21.04
C ASN A 839 -23.15 27.07 -21.98
N THR A 840 -22.64 28.21 -22.46
CA THR A 840 -21.40 28.29 -23.24
C THR A 840 -20.38 29.09 -22.45
N PRO A 841 -19.31 28.46 -21.94
CA PRO A 841 -18.19 29.15 -21.31
C PRO A 841 -17.51 30.15 -22.25
N ASP A 842 -16.84 31.16 -21.70
CA ASP A 842 -16.14 32.19 -22.47
C ASP A 842 -14.83 32.61 -21.79
N CYS A 843 -13.73 32.55 -22.54
CA CYS A 843 -12.39 33.02 -22.17
C CYS A 843 -11.83 34.03 -23.17
N THR A 844 -12.68 34.65 -23.99
CA THR A 844 -12.26 35.62 -25.02
C THR A 844 -11.42 36.74 -24.41
N GLY A 845 -10.20 36.94 -24.94
CA GLY A 845 -9.24 37.94 -24.44
C GLY A 845 -8.37 37.46 -23.26
N TYR A 846 -8.57 36.23 -22.79
CA TYR A 846 -7.80 35.61 -21.71
C TYR A 846 -7.15 34.26 -22.14
N LEU A 847 -7.23 33.87 -23.42
CA LEU A 847 -6.64 32.63 -23.95
C LEU A 847 -5.14 32.76 -24.28
N THR A 848 -4.39 33.47 -23.45
CA THR A 848 -2.95 33.64 -23.62
C THR A 848 -2.22 33.34 -22.32
N ASN A 849 -1.14 32.58 -22.43
CA ASN A 849 -0.24 32.25 -21.34
C ASN A 849 0.23 33.55 -20.64
N GLY A 850 0.15 33.59 -19.30
CA GLY A 850 0.45 34.77 -18.49
C GLY A 850 -0.73 35.75 -18.27
N VAL A 851 -1.78 35.71 -19.09
CA VAL A 851 -3.01 36.51 -18.90
C VAL A 851 -4.19 35.65 -18.43
N CYS A 852 -4.18 34.36 -18.79
CA CYS A 852 -5.26 33.41 -18.54
C CYS A 852 -5.69 33.28 -17.08
N SER A 853 -4.76 33.46 -16.13
CA SER A 853 -5.04 33.35 -14.69
C SER A 853 -5.89 34.50 -14.14
N ARG A 854 -6.13 35.56 -14.94
CA ARG A 854 -6.94 36.71 -14.54
C ARG A 854 -8.45 36.46 -14.63
N GLN A 855 -8.88 35.36 -15.24
CA GLN A 855 -10.29 35.06 -15.47
C GLN A 855 -10.59 33.57 -15.27
N ASN A 856 -11.71 33.30 -14.61
CA ASN A 856 -12.31 31.97 -14.50
C ASN A 856 -13.55 31.89 -15.39
N TRP A 857 -13.89 30.69 -15.82
CA TRP A 857 -15.09 30.38 -16.59
C TRP A 857 -15.92 29.31 -15.87
N THR A 858 -17.21 29.25 -16.19
CA THR A 858 -18.16 28.32 -15.57
C THR A 858 -18.85 27.48 -16.65
N ALA A 859 -18.91 26.16 -16.45
CA ALA A 859 -19.75 25.26 -17.24
C ALA A 859 -20.85 24.67 -16.36
N ASN A 860 -22.09 24.74 -16.85
CA ASN A 860 -23.27 24.16 -16.24
C ASN A 860 -23.69 22.95 -17.09
N ALA A 861 -23.65 21.75 -16.51
CA ALA A 861 -24.00 20.51 -17.19
C ALA A 861 -25.14 19.79 -16.48
N VAL A 862 -25.98 19.11 -17.27
CA VAL A 862 -26.98 18.16 -16.78
C VAL A 862 -26.54 16.76 -17.16
N PHE A 863 -26.35 15.93 -16.14
CA PHE A 863 -26.07 14.51 -16.25
C PHE A 863 -27.32 13.71 -15.96
N ARG A 864 -27.50 12.60 -16.67
CA ARG A 864 -28.58 11.65 -16.40
C ARG A 864 -28.17 10.26 -16.84
N ASP A 865 -28.32 9.31 -15.93
CA ASP A 865 -28.37 7.91 -16.27
C ASP A 865 -29.74 7.31 -15.91
N SER A 866 -30.28 6.45 -16.76
CA SER A 866 -31.61 5.85 -16.55
C SER A 866 -31.59 4.37 -16.20
N GLY A 867 -30.42 3.74 -16.25
CA GLY A 867 -30.22 2.34 -15.90
C GLY A 867 -29.82 2.21 -14.44
N SER A 868 -28.52 2.07 -14.20
CA SER A 868 -27.91 1.88 -12.88
C SER A 868 -27.85 3.15 -12.04
N GLY A 869 -28.13 4.30 -12.64
CA GLY A 869 -28.16 5.61 -12.00
C GLY A 869 -26.76 6.21 -11.84
N LEU A 870 -26.70 7.53 -11.68
CA LEU A 870 -25.45 8.28 -11.61
C LEU A 870 -24.82 8.19 -10.22
N TYR A 871 -23.51 7.93 -10.16
CA TYR A 871 -22.75 7.79 -8.91
C TYR A 871 -21.72 8.91 -8.71
N SER A 872 -21.04 9.34 -9.78
CA SER A 872 -20.05 10.41 -9.68
C SER A 872 -20.17 11.40 -10.84
N VAL A 873 -19.71 12.63 -10.58
CA VAL A 873 -19.57 13.70 -11.55
C VAL A 873 -18.24 14.39 -11.28
N GLN A 874 -17.44 14.60 -12.34
CA GLN A 874 -16.09 15.13 -12.26
C GLN A 874 -15.68 15.83 -13.56
N SER A 875 -14.53 16.49 -13.55
CA SER A 875 -13.91 17.05 -14.76
C SER A 875 -12.41 16.78 -14.83
N GLU A 876 -11.88 16.73 -16.06
CA GLU A 876 -10.46 16.73 -16.37
C GLU A 876 -10.15 17.98 -17.23
N PRO A 877 -9.34 18.96 -16.75
CA PRO A 877 -8.67 18.98 -15.45
C PRO A 877 -9.65 19.21 -14.28
N GLU A 878 -9.14 19.00 -13.06
CA GLU A 878 -9.91 19.18 -11.83
C GLU A 878 -10.38 20.64 -11.70
N PRO A 879 -11.65 20.89 -11.32
CA PRO A 879 -12.18 22.23 -11.28
C PRO A 879 -11.74 22.95 -10.00
N LEU A 880 -11.66 24.29 -10.06
CA LEU A 880 -11.47 25.13 -8.88
C LEU A 880 -12.65 24.99 -7.90
N SER A 881 -13.85 24.70 -8.41
CA SER A 881 -15.03 24.39 -7.62
C SER A 881 -16.01 23.56 -8.43
N LEU A 882 -16.61 22.55 -7.79
CA LEU A 882 -17.70 21.74 -8.33
C LEU A 882 -18.86 21.73 -7.32
N THR A 883 -20.04 22.17 -7.76
CA THR A 883 -21.28 22.03 -6.97
C THR A 883 -22.29 21.20 -7.74
N THR A 884 -22.84 20.17 -7.10
CA THR A 884 -23.87 19.31 -7.67
C THR A 884 -25.19 19.47 -6.92
N THR A 885 -26.30 19.43 -7.65
CA THR A 885 -27.65 19.42 -7.07
C THR A 885 -28.39 18.18 -7.57
N GLY A 886 -28.95 17.41 -6.64
CA GLY A 886 -29.69 16.17 -6.96
C GLY A 886 -28.82 14.92 -7.10
N LEU A 887 -27.50 15.03 -6.90
CA LEU A 887 -26.61 13.87 -6.90
C LEU A 887 -26.74 13.10 -5.57
N THR A 888 -27.35 11.93 -5.67
CA THR A 888 -27.28 10.87 -4.65
C THR A 888 -26.85 9.60 -5.38
N PRO A 889 -25.88 8.81 -4.88
CA PRO A 889 -25.42 7.61 -5.56
C PRO A 889 -26.57 6.72 -6.03
N GLY A 890 -26.57 6.35 -7.32
CA GLY A 890 -27.64 5.56 -7.95
C GLY A 890 -28.88 6.37 -8.36
N THR A 891 -28.82 7.70 -8.35
CA THR A 891 -29.94 8.53 -8.80
C THR A 891 -30.18 8.36 -10.30
N THR A 892 -31.42 8.07 -10.67
CA THR A 892 -31.86 8.03 -12.08
C THR A 892 -32.50 9.34 -12.54
N SER A 893 -32.52 10.33 -11.65
CA SER A 893 -33.02 11.68 -11.93
C SER A 893 -31.90 12.55 -12.51
N ASP A 894 -32.29 13.65 -13.15
CA ASP A 894 -31.33 14.62 -13.69
C ASP A 894 -30.48 15.23 -12.55
N VAL A 895 -29.16 15.22 -12.73
CA VAL A 895 -28.18 15.84 -11.84
C VAL A 895 -27.61 17.06 -12.53
N THR A 896 -27.77 18.22 -11.90
CA THR A 896 -27.15 19.48 -12.36
C THR A 896 -25.81 19.68 -11.67
N ALA A 897 -24.78 20.01 -12.45
CA ALA A 897 -23.42 20.25 -11.97
C ALA A 897 -22.86 21.56 -12.52
N ASP A 898 -22.30 22.37 -11.63
CA ASP A 898 -21.66 23.64 -11.95
C ASP A 898 -20.15 23.52 -11.70
N PHE A 899 -19.38 23.64 -12.77
CA PHE A 899 -17.92 23.55 -12.78
C PHE A 899 -17.32 24.94 -12.94
N VAL A 900 -16.38 25.31 -12.08
CA VAL A 900 -15.61 26.56 -12.18
C VAL A 900 -14.15 26.21 -12.49
N LEU A 901 -13.62 26.70 -13.60
CA LEU A 901 -12.24 26.45 -14.04
C LEU A 901 -11.53 27.75 -14.41
N SER A 902 -10.21 27.71 -14.50
CA SER A 902 -9.38 28.83 -14.95
C SER A 902 -9.33 28.89 -16.49
N CYS A 903 -9.24 30.09 -17.06
CA CYS A 903 -8.98 30.23 -18.51
C CYS A 903 -7.60 29.71 -18.94
N CYS A 904 -6.72 29.36 -17.99
CA CYS A 904 -5.49 28.63 -18.30
C CYS A 904 -5.74 27.16 -18.69
N SER A 905 -6.94 26.65 -18.42
CA SER A 905 -7.45 25.36 -18.88
C SER A 905 -8.65 25.61 -19.79
N PRO A 906 -8.46 26.05 -21.04
CA PRO A 906 -9.55 26.40 -21.94
C PRO A 906 -10.32 25.20 -22.49
N GLN A 907 -9.82 24.00 -22.21
CA GLN A 907 -10.41 22.73 -22.57
C GLN A 907 -10.67 21.93 -21.30
N ALA A 908 -11.84 21.31 -21.22
CA ALA A 908 -12.18 20.40 -20.13
C ALA A 908 -13.12 19.31 -20.62
N VAL A 909 -12.94 18.11 -20.07
CA VAL A 909 -13.83 16.98 -20.25
C VAL A 909 -14.66 16.84 -18.98
N LEU A 910 -15.97 17.04 -19.06
CA LEU A 910 -16.87 16.82 -17.94
C LEU A 910 -17.46 15.41 -18.06
N ARG A 911 -17.32 14.62 -17.00
CA ARG A 911 -17.61 13.19 -16.99
C ARG A 911 -18.58 12.85 -15.88
N GLY A 912 -19.60 12.06 -16.20
CA GLY A 912 -20.50 11.42 -15.24
C GLY A 912 -20.33 9.92 -15.32
N VAL A 913 -20.26 9.23 -14.19
CA VAL A 913 -20.09 7.78 -14.12
C VAL A 913 -21.27 7.14 -13.39
N ASP A 914 -21.81 6.07 -13.96
CA ASP A 914 -22.93 5.32 -13.39
C ASP A 914 -22.48 4.22 -12.40
N GLY A 915 -23.43 3.47 -11.86
CA GLY A 915 -23.17 2.38 -10.94
C GLY A 915 -22.41 1.20 -11.55
N MET A 916 -22.42 1.03 -12.87
CA MET A 916 -21.69 -0.03 -13.56
C MET A 916 -20.31 0.41 -14.05
N GLY A 917 -19.91 1.67 -13.79
CA GLY A 917 -18.65 2.23 -14.26
C GLY A 917 -18.70 2.72 -15.72
N ASN A 918 -19.89 2.79 -16.33
CA ASN A 918 -20.05 3.44 -17.63
C ASN A 918 -19.85 4.95 -17.47
N ALA A 919 -19.05 5.54 -18.34
CA ALA A 919 -18.73 6.96 -18.28
C ALA A 919 -19.29 7.72 -19.49
N GLY A 920 -20.10 8.74 -19.20
CA GLY A 920 -20.66 9.66 -20.17
C GLY A 920 -19.99 11.02 -20.11
N GLU A 921 -19.71 11.63 -21.27
CA GLU A 921 -18.90 12.85 -21.32
C GLU A 921 -19.53 13.95 -22.17
N CYS A 922 -19.17 15.19 -21.80
CA CYS A 922 -19.38 16.38 -22.61
C CYS A 922 -18.11 17.23 -22.55
N ASN A 923 -17.69 17.73 -23.71
CA ASN A 923 -16.44 18.47 -23.83
C ASN A 923 -16.70 19.97 -23.90
N VAL A 924 -15.93 20.72 -23.13
CA VAL A 924 -15.76 22.16 -23.29
C VAL A 924 -14.45 22.37 -24.04
N ASP A 925 -14.51 23.06 -25.17
CA ASP A 925 -13.33 23.40 -25.97
C ASP A 925 -13.45 24.86 -26.44
N MET A 926 -12.61 25.73 -25.88
CA MET A 926 -12.48 27.13 -26.27
C MET A 926 -11.22 27.39 -27.12
N GLY A 927 -10.57 26.33 -27.62
CA GLY A 927 -9.30 26.38 -28.32
C GLY A 927 -8.08 26.13 -27.42
N ALA A 928 -6.92 25.98 -28.04
CA ALA A 928 -5.65 25.81 -27.31
C ALA A 928 -5.24 27.12 -26.62
N LEU A 929 -4.59 27.00 -25.46
CA LEU A 929 -3.98 28.13 -24.78
C LEU A 929 -2.85 28.69 -25.66
N GLY A 930 -2.95 29.95 -26.08
CA GLY A 930 -1.91 30.59 -26.89
C GLY A 930 -0.68 30.97 -26.07
N GLY A 931 0.52 30.84 -26.63
CA GLY A 931 1.76 31.14 -25.92
C GLY A 931 2.20 30.07 -24.91
N ALA A 932 1.62 28.88 -24.96
CA ALA A 932 2.05 27.74 -24.16
C ALA A 932 3.30 27.11 -24.81
N ILE A 933 4.33 26.85 -24.02
CA ILE A 933 5.53 26.15 -24.51
C ILE A 933 5.22 24.66 -24.62
N GLU A 934 5.51 24.06 -25.77
CA GLU A 934 5.32 22.65 -26.06
C GLU A 934 6.65 21.99 -26.44
N ASN A 935 6.78 20.69 -26.21
CA ASN A 935 7.95 19.90 -26.61
C ASN A 935 9.29 20.52 -26.20
N PHE A 936 9.37 21.13 -25.01
CA PHE A 936 10.66 21.60 -24.50
C PHE A 936 11.49 20.38 -24.08
N HIS A 937 12.54 20.09 -24.83
CA HIS A 937 13.39 18.93 -24.61
C HIS A 937 14.82 19.18 -25.06
N VAL A 938 15.70 18.27 -24.67
CA VAL A 938 17.07 18.19 -25.19
C VAL A 938 17.02 17.35 -26.47
N GLU A 939 17.21 18.00 -27.62
CA GLU A 939 17.23 17.34 -28.94
C GLU A 939 18.54 16.58 -29.16
N THR A 940 19.66 17.11 -28.66
CA THR A 940 20.97 16.49 -28.80
C THR A 940 21.79 16.70 -27.54
N ALA A 941 22.34 15.60 -27.03
CA ALA A 941 23.26 15.60 -25.91
C ALA A 941 24.66 15.23 -26.38
N GLU A 942 25.63 16.06 -26.03
CA GLU A 942 27.02 15.92 -26.42
C GLU A 942 27.92 16.16 -25.21
N ALA A 943 29.23 16.02 -25.40
CA ALA A 943 30.17 16.02 -24.29
C ALA A 943 30.16 17.30 -23.45
N THR A 944 29.96 18.45 -24.08
CA THR A 944 30.09 19.78 -23.42
C THR A 944 28.97 20.72 -23.80
N TYR A 945 27.96 20.22 -24.51
CA TYR A 945 26.83 21.01 -24.94
C TYR A 945 25.55 20.19 -25.03
N LEU A 946 24.45 20.87 -24.81
CA LEU A 946 23.10 20.37 -25.06
C LEU A 946 22.42 21.31 -26.05
N LEU A 947 21.75 20.74 -27.05
CA LEU A 947 20.86 21.47 -27.94
C LEU A 947 19.43 21.34 -27.39
N LEU A 948 18.90 22.46 -26.89
CA LEU A 948 17.53 22.55 -26.44
C LEU A 948 16.63 22.93 -27.59
N LYS A 949 15.43 22.37 -27.61
CA LYS A 949 14.41 22.67 -28.60
C LYS A 949 13.06 22.78 -27.93
N TRP A 950 12.26 23.75 -28.37
CA TRP A 950 10.88 23.91 -27.91
C TRP A 950 10.02 24.52 -29.00
N ASN A 951 8.73 24.29 -28.88
CA ASN A 951 7.70 24.92 -29.68
C ASN A 951 6.89 25.87 -28.80
N ILE A 952 6.16 26.78 -29.42
CA ILE A 952 5.16 27.58 -28.71
C ILE A 952 3.86 27.61 -29.50
N THR A 953 2.74 27.49 -28.80
CA THR A 953 1.43 27.61 -29.43
C THR A 953 1.22 29.05 -29.93
N PRO A 954 0.55 29.23 -31.08
CA PRO A 954 0.23 30.57 -31.59
C PRO A 954 -0.49 31.42 -30.54
N SER A 955 -0.04 32.65 -30.34
CA SER A 955 -0.56 33.58 -29.35
C SER A 955 -1.06 34.87 -30.01
N ASP A 956 -2.16 35.42 -29.49
CA ASP A 956 -2.65 36.76 -29.88
C ASP A 956 -1.72 37.87 -29.36
N ILE A 957 -0.96 37.58 -28.29
CA ILE A 957 0.05 38.48 -27.73
C ILE A 957 1.44 38.02 -28.18
N PRO A 958 2.25 38.87 -28.82
CA PRO A 958 3.56 38.49 -29.32
C PRO A 958 4.55 38.22 -28.18
N ILE A 959 5.46 37.28 -28.41
CA ILE A 959 6.59 37.00 -27.52
C ILE A 959 7.59 38.15 -27.57
N ASP A 960 7.98 38.63 -26.39
CA ASP A 960 9.09 39.54 -26.21
C ASP A 960 10.43 38.78 -26.22
N HIS A 961 10.61 37.85 -25.27
CA HIS A 961 11.79 36.98 -25.11
C HIS A 961 11.46 35.73 -24.25
N TYR A 962 12.45 34.85 -24.08
CA TYR A 962 12.44 33.78 -23.09
C TYR A 962 13.60 33.93 -22.11
N ASP A 963 13.36 33.65 -20.84
CA ASP A 963 14.43 33.41 -19.85
C ASP A 963 14.65 31.91 -19.71
N LEU A 964 15.83 31.43 -20.11
CA LEU A 964 16.31 30.09 -19.90
C LEU A 964 17.18 30.06 -18.63
N ASN A 965 16.63 29.57 -17.54
CA ASN A 965 17.36 29.32 -16.30
C ASN A 965 18.01 27.94 -16.33
N ILE A 966 19.31 27.86 -16.04
CA ILE A 966 20.12 26.65 -16.05
C ILE A 966 20.60 26.40 -14.61
N ASP A 967 20.25 25.23 -14.06
CA ASP A 967 20.58 24.79 -12.70
C ASP A 967 20.24 25.81 -11.61
N SER A 968 19.19 26.62 -11.83
CA SER A 968 18.78 27.72 -10.96
C SER A 968 19.86 28.80 -10.71
N THR A 969 20.96 28.81 -11.48
CA THR A 969 22.13 29.67 -11.22
C THR A 969 22.47 30.59 -12.39
N ILE A 970 22.20 30.16 -13.63
CA ILE A 970 22.52 30.91 -14.83
C ILE A 970 21.22 31.26 -15.55
N ILE A 971 20.95 32.55 -15.73
CA ILE A 971 19.82 33.02 -16.55
C ILE A 971 20.37 33.45 -17.91
N HIS A 972 19.98 32.71 -18.94
CA HIS A 972 20.29 32.99 -20.34
C HIS A 972 19.03 33.50 -21.04
N GLN A 973 19.10 34.69 -21.64
CA GLN A 973 17.96 35.26 -22.34
C GLN A 973 17.98 34.82 -23.81
N SER A 974 16.96 34.08 -24.24
CA SER A 974 16.75 33.72 -25.65
C SER A 974 15.78 34.69 -26.31
N LEU A 975 16.16 35.25 -27.46
CA LEU A 975 15.36 36.21 -28.23
C LEU A 975 14.62 35.55 -29.39
N CYS A 976 14.44 34.22 -29.36
CA CYS A 976 13.69 33.51 -30.39
C CYS A 976 12.22 33.98 -30.39
N LYS A 977 11.67 34.26 -31.57
CA LYS A 977 10.25 34.68 -31.75
C LYS A 977 9.49 33.79 -32.73
N GLU A 978 10.12 32.71 -33.19
CA GLU A 978 9.51 31.73 -34.09
C GLU A 978 8.62 30.76 -33.29
N LEU A 979 7.75 30.03 -33.99
CA LEU A 979 6.91 28.99 -33.36
C LEU A 979 7.71 27.75 -32.95
N GLU A 980 8.86 27.53 -33.58
CA GLU A 980 9.83 26.48 -33.24
C GLU A 980 11.17 27.17 -32.97
N CYS A 981 11.71 26.94 -31.77
CA CYS A 981 12.93 27.57 -31.29
C CYS A 981 13.93 26.50 -30.85
N GLN A 982 15.21 26.84 -30.99
CA GLN A 982 16.31 26.01 -30.50
C GLN A 982 17.38 26.90 -29.88
N GLU A 983 18.02 26.41 -28.82
CA GLU A 983 19.09 27.09 -28.11
C GLU A 983 20.23 26.13 -27.83
N LEU A 984 21.45 26.52 -28.21
CA LEU A 984 22.65 25.72 -27.98
C LEU A 984 23.32 26.17 -26.69
N VAL A 985 23.29 25.31 -25.66
CA VAL A 985 23.97 25.56 -24.39
C VAL A 985 25.32 24.84 -24.42
N ASN A 986 26.42 25.57 -24.63
CA ASN A 986 27.74 24.99 -24.94
C ASN A 986 28.84 25.25 -23.90
N TYR A 987 28.43 25.54 -22.68
CA TYR A 987 29.31 25.84 -21.54
C TYR A 987 29.00 24.90 -20.36
N LEU A 988 28.68 23.65 -20.68
CA LEU A 988 28.33 22.61 -19.72
C LEU A 988 29.54 21.70 -19.47
N ASP A 989 29.64 21.21 -18.23
CA ASP A 989 30.65 20.22 -17.88
C ASP A 989 30.32 18.87 -18.55
N GLN A 990 31.28 17.95 -18.61
CA GLN A 990 31.04 16.61 -19.16
C GLN A 990 30.41 15.71 -18.09
N CYS A 991 29.55 14.78 -18.50
CA CYS A 991 28.92 13.82 -17.61
C CYS A 991 28.14 14.47 -16.44
N SER A 992 27.58 15.66 -16.68
CA SER A 992 26.79 16.42 -15.70
C SER A 992 25.34 16.52 -16.16
N LEU A 993 24.43 16.30 -15.21
CA LEU A 993 23.00 16.56 -15.38
C LEU A 993 22.75 18.07 -15.21
N HIS A 994 22.00 18.64 -16.14
CA HIS A 994 21.60 20.04 -16.10
C HIS A 994 20.09 20.17 -16.20
N GLU A 995 19.53 21.07 -15.38
CA GLU A 995 18.13 21.43 -15.36
C GLU A 995 17.90 22.73 -16.11
N PHE A 996 16.82 22.78 -16.91
CA PHE A 996 16.48 23.92 -17.74
C PHE A 996 15.04 24.35 -17.48
N VAL A 997 14.86 25.62 -17.11
CA VAL A 997 13.55 26.26 -16.98
C VAL A 997 13.42 27.37 -18.00
N LEU A 998 12.48 27.23 -18.93
CA LEU A 998 12.24 28.19 -19.98
C LEU A 998 10.97 28.99 -19.68
N THR A 999 11.11 30.28 -19.42
CA THR A 999 9.99 31.17 -19.07
C THR A 999 9.70 32.12 -20.24
N PRO A 1000 8.51 32.10 -20.85
CA PRO A 1000 8.15 33.01 -21.94
C PRO A 1000 7.65 34.35 -21.39
N TYR A 1001 8.04 35.43 -22.05
CA TYR A 1001 7.60 36.79 -21.75
C TYR A 1001 6.86 37.39 -22.93
N PHE A 1002 5.74 38.03 -22.68
CA PHE A 1002 4.82 38.55 -23.69
C PHE A 1002 4.68 40.08 -23.65
N ASP A 1003 4.66 40.71 -24.82
CA ASP A 1003 4.44 42.15 -24.98
C ASP A 1003 2.95 42.43 -25.24
N ASP A 1004 2.20 42.70 -24.17
CA ASP A 1004 0.76 43.04 -24.18
C ASP A 1004 0.49 44.51 -24.60
N GLY A 1005 1.46 45.21 -25.17
CA GLY A 1005 1.31 46.60 -25.62
C GLY A 1005 1.11 47.62 -24.48
N GLY A 1006 1.43 47.23 -23.23
CA GLY A 1006 1.45 48.05 -22.02
C GLY A 1006 2.85 48.58 -21.65
N VAL A 1007 3.01 49.07 -20.41
CA VAL A 1007 4.34 49.47 -19.87
C VAL A 1007 5.10 48.27 -19.27
N ASP A 1008 4.39 47.18 -18.94
CA ASP A 1008 4.93 45.99 -18.29
C ASP A 1008 4.83 44.75 -19.21
N VAL A 1009 5.86 43.91 -19.18
CA VAL A 1009 5.92 42.61 -19.88
C VAL A 1009 5.20 41.57 -19.03
N VAL A 1010 4.33 40.76 -19.64
CA VAL A 1010 3.57 39.74 -18.92
C VAL A 1010 4.35 38.42 -18.93
N VAL A 1011 4.56 37.83 -17.76
CA VAL A 1011 5.29 36.57 -17.60
C VAL A 1011 4.31 35.40 -17.80
N GLY A 1012 4.64 34.50 -18.72
CA GLY A 1012 3.90 33.25 -18.91
C GLY A 1012 4.37 32.14 -17.99
N ALA A 1013 3.59 31.06 -17.94
CA ALA A 1013 3.96 29.83 -17.27
C ALA A 1013 5.24 29.24 -17.90
N PRO A 1014 6.24 28.86 -17.08
CA PRO A 1014 7.47 28.27 -17.55
C PRO A 1014 7.27 26.81 -18.01
N ALA A 1015 8.20 26.32 -18.85
CA ALA A 1015 8.36 24.92 -19.19
C ALA A 1015 9.71 24.40 -18.70
N PHE A 1016 9.80 23.09 -18.50
CA PHE A 1016 10.95 22.44 -17.87
C PHE A 1016 11.47 21.30 -18.73
N THR A 1017 12.78 21.15 -18.79
CA THR A 1017 13.45 19.94 -19.27
C THR A 1017 14.75 19.74 -18.52
N GLN A 1018 15.33 18.56 -18.62
CA GLN A 1018 16.68 18.28 -18.17
C GLN A 1018 17.46 17.54 -19.25
N GLY A 1019 18.78 17.58 -19.16
CA GLY A 1019 19.64 16.75 -19.99
C GLY A 1019 20.99 16.52 -19.35
N SER A 1020 21.56 15.36 -19.60
CA SER A 1020 22.93 15.05 -19.20
C SER A 1020 23.86 15.20 -20.39
N THR A 1021 24.98 15.88 -20.20
CA THR A 1021 26.08 15.85 -21.16
C THR A 1021 26.71 14.45 -21.21
N LEU A 1022 27.19 14.05 -22.39
CA LEU A 1022 27.76 12.71 -22.61
C LEU A 1022 29.24 12.63 -22.22
N ASP A 1023 29.78 11.42 -22.15
CA ASP A 1023 31.23 11.21 -22.14
C ASP A 1023 31.78 11.46 -23.55
N GLY A 1024 32.59 12.51 -23.70
CA GLY A 1024 33.21 12.90 -24.97
C GLY A 1024 34.53 12.22 -25.30
N GLY A 1025 35.03 11.33 -24.42
CA GLY A 1025 36.30 10.64 -24.58
C GLY A 1025 36.20 9.26 -25.22
N ASP A 1026 37.27 8.82 -25.87
CA ASP A 1026 37.50 7.40 -26.11
C ASP A 1026 37.62 6.69 -24.74
N PRO A 1027 36.94 5.55 -24.53
CA PRO A 1027 37.02 4.81 -23.28
C PRO A 1027 38.49 4.48 -22.97
N GLN A 1028 38.95 4.87 -21.79
CA GLN A 1028 40.34 4.68 -21.39
C GLN A 1028 40.52 3.35 -20.66
N THR A 1029 41.67 2.71 -20.85
CA THR A 1029 41.99 1.42 -20.22
C THR A 1029 42.12 1.58 -18.70
N PRO A 1030 41.41 0.76 -17.90
CA PRO A 1030 41.63 0.68 -16.45
C PRO A 1030 43.10 0.40 -16.12
N THR A 1031 43.52 0.70 -14.90
CA THR A 1031 44.92 0.48 -14.47
C THR A 1031 44.98 -0.32 -13.17
N ASP A 1032 46.17 -0.80 -12.78
CA ASP A 1032 46.41 -1.44 -11.48
C ASP A 1032 45.47 -2.60 -11.11
N GLY A 1033 45.30 -3.57 -12.04
CA GLY A 1033 44.53 -4.79 -11.82
C GLY A 1033 45.17 -5.70 -10.78
N LEU A 1034 44.43 -6.03 -9.72
CA LEU A 1034 44.91 -6.78 -8.57
C LEU A 1034 43.88 -7.80 -8.10
N THR A 1035 44.34 -8.97 -7.68
CA THR A 1035 43.54 -9.94 -6.94
C THR A 1035 43.37 -9.45 -5.50
N VAL A 1036 42.12 -9.25 -5.08
CA VAL A 1036 41.75 -8.85 -3.72
C VAL A 1036 41.62 -10.07 -2.82
N ASP A 1037 40.94 -11.10 -3.32
CA ASP A 1037 40.71 -12.35 -2.61
C ASP A 1037 40.59 -13.51 -3.60
N ALA A 1038 40.90 -14.72 -3.14
CA ALA A 1038 40.71 -15.93 -3.91
C ALA A 1038 40.29 -17.08 -2.99
N THR A 1039 39.36 -17.89 -3.46
CA THR A 1039 38.97 -19.15 -2.83
C THR A 1039 39.29 -20.30 -3.78
N VAL A 1040 38.83 -21.50 -3.45
CA VAL A 1040 38.99 -22.68 -4.29
C VAL A 1040 38.18 -22.60 -5.59
N ASN A 1041 37.14 -21.76 -5.65
CA ASN A 1041 36.25 -21.65 -6.81
C ASN A 1041 35.83 -20.20 -7.16
N THR A 1042 36.39 -19.20 -6.49
CA THR A 1042 36.14 -17.79 -6.78
C THR A 1042 37.43 -16.98 -6.76
N ILE A 1043 37.47 -15.91 -7.54
CA ILE A 1043 38.53 -14.90 -7.50
C ILE A 1043 37.88 -13.53 -7.50
N THR A 1044 38.13 -12.72 -6.47
CA THR A 1044 37.76 -11.31 -6.44
C THR A 1044 38.92 -10.47 -6.94
N VAL A 1045 38.66 -9.66 -7.96
CA VAL A 1045 39.64 -8.74 -8.54
C VAL A 1045 39.19 -7.30 -8.40
N SER A 1046 40.14 -6.38 -8.42
CA SER A 1046 39.93 -4.94 -8.42
C SER A 1046 40.87 -4.25 -9.39
N TRP A 1047 40.55 -3.04 -9.78
CA TRP A 1047 41.36 -2.18 -10.64
C TRP A 1047 41.16 -0.72 -10.23
N LYS A 1048 41.97 0.18 -10.79
CA LYS A 1048 41.77 1.62 -10.70
C LYS A 1048 41.07 2.15 -11.94
N PRO A 1049 40.11 3.08 -11.77
CA PRO A 1049 39.46 3.74 -12.89
C PRO A 1049 40.46 4.62 -13.65
N PRO A 1050 40.29 4.81 -14.98
CA PRO A 1050 41.20 5.64 -15.78
C PRO A 1050 41.14 7.16 -15.47
N ASN A 1051 39.97 7.68 -15.07
CA ASN A 1051 39.74 9.08 -14.65
C ASN A 1051 38.55 9.15 -13.66
N LEU A 1052 38.36 10.26 -12.93
CA LEU A 1052 37.32 10.47 -11.91
C LEU A 1052 36.15 11.36 -12.36
N VAL A 1053 36.09 11.76 -13.64
CA VAL A 1053 35.10 12.75 -14.11
C VAL A 1053 33.77 12.12 -14.55
N CYS A 1054 33.79 10.89 -15.07
CA CYS A 1054 32.58 10.17 -15.53
C CYS A 1054 32.45 8.80 -14.84
N PRO A 1055 31.23 8.34 -14.51
CA PRO A 1055 31.00 6.97 -14.08
C PRO A 1055 31.24 6.00 -15.26
N TYR A 1056 32.04 4.96 -15.04
CA TYR A 1056 32.37 3.96 -16.05
C TYR A 1056 31.63 2.65 -15.82
N THR A 1057 31.20 2.02 -16.91
CA THR A 1057 30.87 0.59 -16.92
C THR A 1057 32.13 -0.17 -17.32
N TYR A 1058 32.40 -1.28 -16.65
CA TYR A 1058 33.53 -2.16 -16.93
C TYR A 1058 33.02 -3.49 -17.44
N GLN A 1059 33.59 -3.97 -18.53
CA GLN A 1059 33.44 -5.33 -19.00
C GLN A 1059 34.61 -6.15 -18.46
N VAL A 1060 34.31 -7.16 -17.63
CA VAL A 1060 35.28 -8.06 -16.99
C VAL A 1060 35.13 -9.43 -17.61
N CYS A 1061 36.09 -9.82 -18.44
CA CYS A 1061 36.14 -11.13 -19.07
C CYS A 1061 37.20 -12.00 -18.40
N HIS A 1062 36.93 -13.30 -18.25
CA HIS A 1062 37.92 -14.24 -17.78
C HIS A 1062 37.91 -15.57 -18.53
N TYR A 1063 39.07 -16.20 -18.65
CA TYR A 1063 39.24 -17.52 -19.27
C TYR A 1063 40.46 -18.25 -18.71
N GLU A 1064 40.43 -19.58 -18.68
CA GLU A 1064 41.53 -20.38 -18.13
C GLU A 1064 42.81 -20.23 -18.99
N VAL A 1065 43.97 -20.12 -18.34
CA VAL A 1065 45.26 -20.03 -19.03
C VAL A 1065 45.50 -21.28 -19.89
N ASN A 1066 45.84 -21.08 -21.17
CA ASN A 1066 45.98 -22.09 -22.24
C ASN A 1066 44.66 -22.59 -22.87
N THR A 1067 43.54 -21.93 -22.61
CA THR A 1067 42.29 -22.16 -23.36
C THR A 1067 42.08 -21.10 -24.44
N ASP A 1068 41.12 -21.34 -25.34
CA ASP A 1068 40.76 -20.38 -26.40
C ASP A 1068 40.14 -19.12 -25.77
N PRO A 1069 40.70 -17.91 -25.97
CA PRO A 1069 40.12 -16.66 -25.50
C PRO A 1069 38.69 -16.42 -26.01
N GLY A 1070 38.28 -17.06 -27.11
CA GLY A 1070 36.90 -17.03 -27.62
C GLY A 1070 35.86 -17.69 -26.71
N LEU A 1071 36.28 -18.42 -25.66
CA LEU A 1071 35.43 -19.02 -24.63
C LEU A 1071 35.37 -18.19 -23.33
N ALA A 1072 35.85 -16.94 -23.36
CA ALA A 1072 35.84 -16.08 -22.19
C ALA A 1072 34.43 -15.82 -21.67
N VAL A 1073 34.28 -15.90 -20.36
CA VAL A 1073 33.05 -15.53 -19.65
C VAL A 1073 33.18 -14.07 -19.25
N CYS A 1074 32.27 -13.24 -19.76
CA CYS A 1074 32.30 -11.80 -19.58
C CYS A 1074 31.08 -11.31 -18.80
N ASP A 1075 31.33 -10.50 -17.77
CA ASP A 1075 30.33 -9.79 -17.00
C ASP A 1075 30.53 -8.27 -17.13
N SER A 1076 29.50 -7.50 -16.77
CA SER A 1076 29.60 -6.04 -16.68
C SER A 1076 29.40 -5.59 -15.24
N THR A 1077 30.16 -4.57 -14.80
CA THR A 1077 30.06 -3.98 -13.46
C THR A 1077 30.30 -2.47 -13.51
N THR A 1078 29.67 -1.71 -12.62
CA THR A 1078 29.85 -0.25 -12.50
C THR A 1078 30.81 0.13 -11.37
N ILE A 1079 31.24 -0.86 -10.57
CA ILE A 1079 32.21 -0.69 -9.48
C ILE A 1079 33.58 -1.24 -9.90
N THR A 1080 34.64 -0.77 -9.26
CA THR A 1080 36.03 -1.08 -9.65
C THR A 1080 36.55 -2.41 -9.08
N SER A 1081 35.63 -3.35 -8.84
CA SER A 1081 35.91 -4.70 -8.38
C SER A 1081 34.86 -5.68 -8.87
N HIS A 1082 35.26 -6.93 -9.11
CA HIS A 1082 34.36 -8.00 -9.54
C HIS A 1082 34.79 -9.36 -8.98
N THR A 1083 33.83 -10.19 -8.62
CA THR A 1083 34.09 -11.57 -8.17
C THR A 1083 33.76 -12.55 -9.29
N LEU A 1084 34.81 -13.15 -9.83
CA LEU A 1084 34.73 -14.28 -10.74
C LEU A 1084 34.26 -15.52 -9.95
N ARG A 1085 33.28 -16.24 -10.49
CA ARG A 1085 32.62 -17.39 -9.86
C ARG A 1085 32.73 -18.62 -10.76
N ASP A 1086 32.41 -19.78 -10.19
CA ASP A 1086 32.40 -21.07 -10.90
C ASP A 1086 33.76 -21.46 -11.51
N LEU A 1087 34.84 -21.11 -10.80
CA LEU A 1087 36.21 -21.42 -11.22
C LEU A 1087 36.63 -22.81 -10.73
N ASP A 1088 37.48 -23.46 -11.52
CA ASP A 1088 38.11 -24.71 -11.13
C ASP A 1088 39.22 -24.47 -10.11
N GLU A 1089 39.36 -25.41 -9.17
CA GLU A 1089 40.39 -25.40 -8.14
C GLU A 1089 41.81 -25.51 -8.75
N CYS A 1090 42.78 -24.82 -8.16
CA CYS A 1090 44.18 -24.80 -8.61
C CYS A 1090 44.41 -24.36 -10.07
N LYS A 1091 43.54 -23.53 -10.63
CA LYS A 1091 43.65 -23.04 -12.01
C LYS A 1091 44.01 -21.55 -12.06
N ALA A 1092 44.75 -21.20 -13.09
CA ALA A 1092 45.08 -19.82 -13.40
C ALA A 1092 44.14 -19.30 -14.49
N TYR A 1093 43.66 -18.07 -14.32
CA TYR A 1093 42.74 -17.40 -15.23
C TYR A 1093 43.35 -16.09 -15.72
N PHE A 1094 43.22 -15.82 -17.03
CA PHE A 1094 43.39 -14.49 -17.59
C PHE A 1094 42.14 -13.67 -17.31
N ILE A 1095 42.34 -12.39 -17.03
CA ILE A 1095 41.31 -11.44 -16.65
C ILE A 1095 41.54 -10.17 -17.47
N ASP A 1096 40.54 -9.83 -18.28
CA ASP A 1096 40.54 -8.68 -19.17
C ASP A 1096 39.47 -7.71 -18.68
N VAL A 1097 39.86 -6.49 -18.30
CA VAL A 1097 38.94 -5.44 -17.84
C VAL A 1097 38.99 -4.26 -18.81
N ALA A 1098 37.91 -4.03 -19.55
CA ALA A 1098 37.77 -2.87 -20.44
C ALA A 1098 36.71 -1.90 -19.88
N THR A 1099 36.89 -0.59 -20.07
CA THR A 1099 35.77 0.35 -19.88
C THR A 1099 34.88 0.34 -21.12
N THR A 1100 33.59 0.51 -20.93
CA THR A 1100 32.61 0.72 -21.99
C THR A 1100 31.92 2.07 -21.79
N ASN A 1101 31.79 2.87 -22.85
CA ASN A 1101 31.02 4.10 -22.81
C ASN A 1101 29.56 3.87 -23.28
N SER A 1102 28.72 4.91 -23.16
CA SER A 1102 27.30 4.89 -23.53
C SER A 1102 27.03 4.60 -25.01
N ASN A 1103 28.04 4.75 -25.88
CA ASN A 1103 27.96 4.44 -27.30
C ASN A 1103 28.38 2.98 -27.63
N GLY A 1104 28.64 2.15 -26.62
CA GLY A 1104 29.03 0.76 -26.79
C GLY A 1104 30.48 0.56 -27.28
N LEU A 1105 31.32 1.59 -27.22
CA LEU A 1105 32.74 1.49 -27.52
C LEU A 1105 33.49 0.98 -26.28
N SER A 1106 34.37 0.00 -26.47
CA SER A 1106 35.23 -0.55 -25.41
C SER A 1106 36.65 0.00 -25.50
N SER A 1107 37.28 0.24 -24.35
CA SER A 1107 38.70 0.54 -24.28
C SER A 1107 39.54 -0.67 -24.71
N SER A 1108 40.85 -0.46 -24.90
CA SER A 1108 41.77 -1.60 -24.80
C SER A 1108 41.66 -2.21 -23.39
N PRO A 1109 41.63 -3.54 -23.24
CA PRO A 1109 41.45 -4.16 -21.93
C PRO A 1109 42.74 -4.08 -21.10
N LEU A 1110 42.57 -3.93 -19.79
CA LEU A 1110 43.58 -4.17 -18.78
C LEU A 1110 43.67 -5.68 -18.55
N ASN A 1111 44.81 -6.27 -18.90
CA ASN A 1111 45.00 -7.71 -18.84
C ASN A 1111 45.91 -8.09 -17.67
N PHE A 1112 45.44 -8.99 -16.82
CA PHE A 1112 46.22 -9.58 -15.73
C PHE A 1112 45.76 -11.02 -15.48
N TYR A 1113 46.42 -11.74 -14.57
CA TYR A 1113 46.05 -13.12 -14.25
C TYR A 1113 45.92 -13.31 -12.74
N SER A 1114 45.10 -14.27 -12.35
CA SER A 1114 44.89 -14.68 -10.96
C SER A 1114 44.72 -16.19 -10.86
N VAL A 1115 44.82 -16.75 -9.65
CA VAL A 1115 44.83 -18.20 -9.41
C VAL A 1115 43.89 -18.55 -8.26
N THR A 1116 43.08 -19.60 -8.42
CA THR A 1116 42.26 -20.15 -7.33
C THR A 1116 43.13 -20.90 -6.31
N HIS A 1117 42.67 -20.96 -5.05
CA HIS A 1117 43.35 -21.70 -3.99
C HIS A 1117 43.26 -23.22 -4.21
N CYS A 1118 44.22 -23.94 -3.62
CA CYS A 1118 44.26 -25.40 -3.58
C CYS A 1118 43.94 -25.90 -2.16
N THR A 1119 43.06 -26.88 -2.04
CA THR A 1119 42.72 -27.57 -0.79
C THR A 1119 43.80 -28.53 -0.33
N GLU A 1120 44.68 -29.01 -1.23
CA GLU A 1120 45.85 -29.82 -0.89
C GLU A 1120 47.16 -29.16 -1.37
N ILE A 1121 48.05 -28.83 -0.42
CA ILE A 1121 49.44 -28.49 -0.72
C ILE A 1121 50.18 -29.82 -0.98
N ILE A 1122 50.26 -30.25 -2.23
CA ILE A 1122 51.19 -31.31 -2.64
C ILE A 1122 52.53 -30.64 -2.99
N PRO A 1123 53.67 -31.07 -2.42
CA PRO A 1123 54.96 -30.37 -2.51
C PRO A 1123 55.56 -30.28 -3.91
#